data_AF-A0A9Q9VQP9-F1
#
_entry.id   AF-A0A9Q9VQP9-F1
#
_cell.length_a   1.000
_cell.length_b   1.000
_cell.length_c   1.000
_cell.angle_alpha   90.00
_cell.angle_beta   90.00
_cell.angle_gamma   90.00
#
_symmetry.space_group_name_H-M   'P 1'
#
loop_
_entity.id
_entity.type
_entity.pdbx_description
1 polymer ?
#
loop_
_entity_poly.entity_id
_entity_poly.type
_entity_poly.pdbx_seq_one_letter_code
_entity_poly.pdbx_strand_id
1 'polypeptide(L)'
;MIATTQQNMTTELQDLGSMGGPPRNWKGIGIAMVVILGVMSLVSLSIFLLTPDESHLLLLSRLTLENLESEDFRIHDPCATWLNENEVSLCTQEGQVLIHNLSTNLTTTLLDNSTLDLKSMRFQVSADKKFILMAYNIHHVFSQSFTASFAIYTVASGEITDLTPSEEDISVLQYAAWGPQGNQMVYVFENDIYYKPDVSSKAMRLTATGRNGMVVNGLSDWTYEEEILLKYPAFWWAKDGARLAYLSINNSATPFMEIHHFLGGIYPSNVLYPYPKAGSRIPSASLFVVNLYGPAHTLEMIPPDSQNSRDSYISMVSWISSTRLTVRWLNRVQNQSVLCVCEATTGACSERHQMAMEFWHYNQRQEEPLFTADGSLFYLILPAKQGARGDFLHIASLPAQTSTPSVSPRFLTSGNWDVTSLCALDEENDKIYFLSTEESQQSRHLYSVELGGVFHRQCLTCNLFERCSVFKADFSPNQTYFTLYCLGPGVPKVTIHSTSDPYRYTVVEDNSLLAMSLETKRLSETVFQTLSSDNSDLDLKMCLPPGYGRNLHPLLIIIDSIPGRQSVTEEFALGWPEVLSSLHGVALAWIGSRSRISQGQKSSALDPHKLSSLNIKDKLGVVEWLMQLPYIDGRRIAVYGKGLGGYLGLKMLTATDQMFKCAAVMAPITDFKLYSAAFSERYLGLPNKEEHSYMAASLLEDIHKLKNENFLLIHGTADARVHFQHSAELLSRLVKIEANYSLQLYPDEGHTLREERSNQHLHRTLLHYLHNCLEYDPFLNIEEEEEEDEEEE
;
A
#
# COMPACT_ATOMS: atom_id res chain seq x y z
N MET A 1 81.55 41.68 -2.39
CA MET A 1 80.98 40.97 -1.22
C MET A 1 80.45 39.63 -1.71
N ILE A 2 80.80 38.55 -0.99
CA ILE A 2 80.42 37.13 -1.21
C ILE A 2 81.12 36.53 -2.46
N ALA A 3 82.27 35.83 -2.37
CA ALA A 3 82.53 34.45 -1.90
C ALA A 3 81.80 33.40 -2.78
N THR A 4 82.37 32.31 -3.31
CA THR A 4 83.68 31.64 -3.27
C THR A 4 83.63 30.58 -4.38
N THR A 5 84.75 30.33 -5.09
CA THR A 5 84.86 29.30 -6.13
C THR A 5 86.06 28.39 -5.89
N GLN A 6 85.80 27.08 -6.00
CA GLN A 6 86.61 25.97 -6.52
C GLN A 6 88.14 26.00 -6.49
N GLN A 7 88.74 24.87 -6.06
CA GLN A 7 89.98 24.36 -6.66
C GLN A 7 90.14 22.82 -6.60
N ASN A 8 90.66 22.33 -7.72
CA ASN A 8 91.22 21.03 -8.17
C ASN A 8 92.15 20.25 -7.20
N MET A 9 92.14 18.90 -7.19
CA MET A 9 93.01 17.92 -7.95
C MET A 9 94.46 17.87 -7.39
N THR A 10 95.05 16.77 -6.88
CA THR A 10 95.48 15.46 -7.44
C THR A 10 95.95 14.57 -6.24
N THR A 11 96.02 13.23 -6.26
CA THR A 11 97.11 12.36 -6.80
C THR A 11 96.79 10.86 -6.59
N GLU A 12 97.32 10.00 -7.48
CA GLU A 12 97.20 8.54 -7.56
C GLU A 12 98.23 7.71 -6.73
N LEU A 13 97.95 6.39 -6.67
CA LEU A 13 98.84 5.19 -6.65
C LEU A 13 99.11 4.43 -5.33
N GLN A 14 98.33 3.34 -5.18
CA GLN A 14 98.64 1.94 -4.80
C GLN A 14 99.89 1.62 -3.95
N ASP A 15 99.70 0.91 -2.82
CA ASP A 15 100.08 -0.51 -2.72
C ASP A 15 99.50 -1.30 -1.51
N LEU A 16 99.01 -2.50 -1.84
CA LEU A 16 98.99 -3.80 -1.12
C LEU A 16 98.70 -3.93 0.39
N GLY A 17 97.65 -4.72 0.70
CA GLY A 17 97.85 -5.95 1.51
C GLY A 17 96.97 -6.20 2.75
N SER A 18 96.01 -7.13 2.59
CA SER A 18 95.53 -8.10 3.60
C SER A 18 94.80 -7.61 4.86
N MET A 19 93.48 -7.76 4.90
CA MET A 19 92.75 -8.22 6.10
C MET A 19 91.48 -8.98 5.67
N GLY A 20 91.37 -10.25 6.07
CA GLY A 20 90.22 -11.11 5.77
C GLY A 20 88.93 -10.55 6.39
N GLY A 21 87.89 -10.45 5.56
CA GLY A 21 86.54 -10.12 6.03
C GLY A 21 85.97 -11.23 6.93
N PRO A 22 85.21 -10.88 7.99
CA PRO A 22 84.74 -11.85 8.98
C PRO A 22 83.76 -12.86 8.36
N PRO A 23 83.64 -14.08 8.92
CA PRO A 23 82.78 -15.12 8.37
C PRO A 23 81.32 -14.66 8.36
N ARG A 24 80.69 -14.65 7.18
CA ARG A 24 79.25 -14.42 7.03
C ARG A 24 78.50 -15.43 7.92
N ASN A 25 77.72 -14.93 8.88
CA ASN A 25 76.90 -15.75 9.75
C ASN A 25 75.67 -16.27 9.00
N TRP A 26 75.88 -17.25 8.11
CA TRP A 26 74.84 -17.90 7.33
C TRP A 26 73.74 -18.52 8.20
N LYS A 27 74.06 -18.91 9.44
CA LYS A 27 73.08 -19.39 10.41
C LYS A 27 72.13 -18.28 10.88
N GLY A 28 72.66 -17.09 11.17
CA GLY A 28 71.84 -15.93 11.53
C GLY A 28 70.93 -15.47 10.39
N ILE A 29 71.44 -15.48 9.15
CA ILE A 29 70.65 -15.14 7.95
C ILE A 29 69.56 -16.19 7.69
N GLY A 30 69.88 -17.48 7.86
CA GLY A 30 68.92 -18.57 7.71
C GLY A 30 67.79 -18.50 8.75
N ILE A 31 68.11 -18.21 10.01
CA ILE A 31 67.10 -18.03 11.07
C ILE A 31 66.23 -16.80 10.79
N ALA A 32 66.83 -15.68 10.36
CA ALA A 32 66.08 -14.48 10.01
C ALA A 32 65.10 -14.72 8.85
N MET A 33 65.51 -15.43 7.80
CA MET A 33 64.63 -15.80 6.68
C MET A 33 63.46 -16.69 7.11
N VAL A 34 63.70 -17.66 8.00
CA VAL A 34 62.64 -18.53 8.54
C VAL A 34 61.65 -17.72 9.39
N VAL A 35 62.14 -16.79 10.21
CA VAL A 35 61.28 -15.90 11.00
C VAL A 35 60.45 -14.98 10.11
N ILE A 36 61.06 -14.38 9.07
CA ILE A 36 60.34 -13.53 8.11
C ILE A 36 59.27 -14.34 7.37
N LEU A 37 59.56 -15.56 6.93
CA LEU A 37 58.56 -16.44 6.30
C LEU A 37 57.45 -16.83 7.27
N GLY A 38 57.77 -17.09 8.54
CA GLY A 38 56.78 -17.37 9.58
C GLY A 38 55.87 -16.17 9.84
N VAL A 39 56.43 -14.96 9.93
CA VAL A 39 55.65 -13.72 10.11
C VAL A 39 54.82 -13.42 8.87
N MET A 40 55.37 -13.55 7.66
CA MET A 40 54.63 -13.36 6.41
C MET A 40 53.49 -14.38 6.27
N SER A 41 53.70 -15.62 6.69
CA SER A 41 52.65 -16.65 6.72
C SER A 41 51.56 -16.31 7.73
N LEU A 42 51.91 -15.81 8.92
CA LEU A 42 50.95 -15.37 9.93
C LEU A 42 50.16 -14.14 9.50
N VAL A 43 50.82 -13.19 8.84
CA VAL A 43 50.17 -12.01 8.25
C VAL A 43 49.24 -12.43 7.12
N SER A 44 49.68 -13.32 6.23
CA SER A 44 48.84 -13.84 5.14
C SER A 44 47.65 -14.63 5.66
N LEU A 45 47.84 -15.44 6.71
CA LEU A 45 46.77 -16.19 7.38
C LEU A 45 45.81 -15.25 8.14
N SER A 46 46.32 -14.21 8.79
CA SER A 46 45.49 -13.18 9.42
C SER A 46 44.69 -12.41 8.39
N ILE A 47 45.30 -12.01 7.27
CA ILE A 47 44.58 -11.37 6.17
C ILE A 47 43.48 -12.30 5.68
N PHE A 48 43.78 -13.58 5.41
CA PHE A 48 42.80 -14.56 4.94
C PHE A 48 41.67 -14.82 5.95
N LEU A 49 41.97 -14.88 7.26
CA LEU A 49 40.98 -15.10 8.32
C LEU A 49 40.17 -13.84 8.66
N LEU A 50 40.72 -12.64 8.45
CA LEU A 50 40.08 -11.36 8.74
C LEU A 50 39.41 -10.73 7.51
N THR A 51 39.73 -11.16 6.29
CA THR A 51 38.95 -10.82 5.11
C THR A 51 37.65 -11.62 5.14
N PRO A 52 36.48 -10.97 5.30
CA PRO A 52 35.21 -11.68 5.17
C PRO A 52 35.10 -12.32 3.80
N ASP A 53 34.45 -13.48 3.73
CA ASP A 53 34.26 -14.26 2.50
C ASP A 53 33.27 -13.56 1.55
N GLU A 54 33.69 -12.43 0.99
CA GLU A 54 32.93 -11.61 0.03
C GLU A 54 33.14 -12.05 -1.42
N SER A 55 33.86 -13.15 -1.64
CA SER A 55 34.08 -13.77 -2.94
C SER A 55 32.74 -14.02 -3.67
N HIS A 56 31.70 -14.38 -2.92
CA HIS A 56 30.33 -14.53 -3.39
C HIS A 56 29.65 -13.22 -3.81
N LEU A 57 29.89 -12.10 -3.12
CA LEU A 57 29.30 -10.81 -3.52
C LEU A 57 29.87 -10.33 -4.85
N LEU A 58 31.16 -10.56 -5.11
CA LEU A 58 31.80 -10.22 -6.40
C LEU A 58 31.17 -10.95 -7.61
N LEU A 59 30.59 -12.13 -7.41
CA LEU A 59 29.88 -12.91 -8.43
C LEU A 59 28.45 -12.42 -8.69
N LEU A 60 27.83 -11.70 -7.75
CA LEU A 60 26.47 -11.22 -7.88
C LEU A 60 26.40 -9.94 -8.73
N SER A 61 25.42 -9.91 -9.63
CA SER A 61 25.13 -8.73 -10.46
C SER A 61 24.30 -7.70 -9.70
N ARG A 62 24.37 -6.42 -10.09
CA ARG A 62 23.52 -5.37 -9.51
C ARG A 62 22.10 -5.45 -10.08
N LEU A 63 21.13 -4.98 -9.31
CA LEU A 63 19.75 -4.82 -9.77
C LEU A 63 19.66 -3.62 -10.70
N THR A 64 19.03 -3.77 -11.86
CA THR A 64 18.84 -2.69 -12.85
C THR A 64 17.36 -2.47 -13.12
N LEU A 65 17.01 -1.32 -13.72
CA LEU A 65 15.62 -1.07 -14.12
C LEU A 65 15.14 -2.08 -15.17
N GLU A 66 16.00 -2.49 -16.10
CA GLU A 66 15.71 -3.54 -17.10
C GLU A 66 15.36 -4.88 -16.43
N ASN A 67 15.90 -5.16 -15.24
CA ASN A 67 15.51 -6.35 -14.49
C ASN A 67 14.07 -6.22 -13.97
N LEU A 68 13.69 -5.06 -13.42
CA LEU A 68 12.30 -4.83 -12.96
C LEU A 68 11.28 -4.87 -14.10
N GLU A 69 11.70 -4.52 -15.32
CA GLU A 69 10.89 -4.57 -16.53
C GLU A 69 10.76 -6.01 -17.10
N SER A 70 11.62 -6.95 -16.67
CA SER A 70 11.56 -8.36 -17.09
C SER A 70 10.43 -9.12 -16.40
N GLU A 71 9.83 -10.07 -17.11
CA GLU A 71 8.83 -11.00 -16.56
C GLU A 71 9.39 -11.84 -15.40
N ASP A 72 10.71 -12.11 -15.38
CA ASP A 72 11.35 -12.90 -14.32
C ASP A 72 11.29 -12.24 -12.94
N PHE A 73 11.12 -10.92 -12.89
CA PHE A 73 11.04 -10.13 -11.65
C PHE A 73 9.61 -9.75 -11.28
N ARG A 74 8.61 -10.18 -12.05
CA ARG A 74 7.20 -9.94 -11.77
C ARG A 74 6.67 -10.99 -10.81
N ILE A 75 5.98 -10.53 -9.77
CA ILE A 75 5.25 -11.42 -8.86
C ILE A 75 4.01 -11.91 -9.61
N HIS A 76 3.81 -13.23 -9.63
CA HIS A 76 2.58 -13.82 -10.10
C HIS A 76 1.61 -14.02 -8.94
N ASP A 77 0.40 -13.49 -9.09
CA ASP A 77 -0.74 -13.76 -8.20
C ASP A 77 -1.66 -14.77 -8.89
N PRO A 78 -1.85 -15.98 -8.33
CA PRO A 78 -2.72 -16.99 -8.92
C PRO A 78 -4.21 -16.62 -8.87
N CYS A 79 -4.57 -15.46 -8.30
CA CYS A 79 -5.95 -14.96 -8.22
C CYS A 79 -6.90 -16.00 -7.59
N ALA A 80 -6.45 -16.65 -6.52
CA ALA A 80 -7.13 -17.80 -5.94
C ALA A 80 -8.50 -17.40 -5.35
N THR A 81 -9.57 -18.03 -5.83
CA THR A 81 -10.93 -17.75 -5.36
C THR A 81 -11.69 -19.03 -5.04
N TRP A 82 -12.36 -19.04 -3.88
CA TRP A 82 -13.19 -20.16 -3.44
C TRP A 82 -14.49 -20.21 -4.26
N LEU A 83 -14.74 -21.34 -4.92
CA LEU A 83 -16.01 -21.59 -5.62
C LEU A 83 -17.02 -22.29 -4.72
N ASN A 84 -16.53 -23.19 -3.87
CA ASN A 84 -17.30 -23.87 -2.85
C ASN A 84 -16.40 -24.22 -1.65
N GLU A 85 -16.87 -25.10 -0.77
CA GLU A 85 -16.18 -25.55 0.44
C GLU A 85 -14.81 -26.20 0.17
N ASN A 86 -14.65 -26.91 -0.94
CA ASN A 86 -13.50 -27.78 -1.21
C ASN A 86 -12.77 -27.46 -2.52
N GLU A 87 -13.25 -26.49 -3.28
CA GLU A 87 -12.75 -26.17 -4.62
C GLU A 87 -12.35 -24.71 -4.74
N VAL A 88 -11.15 -24.52 -5.28
CA VAL A 88 -10.54 -23.22 -5.53
C VAL A 88 -10.28 -23.08 -7.02
N SER A 89 -10.64 -21.93 -7.58
CA SER A 89 -10.23 -21.55 -8.94
C SER A 89 -8.93 -20.75 -8.90
N LEU A 90 -8.04 -21.03 -9.85
CA LEU A 90 -6.66 -20.55 -9.91
C LEU A 90 -6.30 -20.18 -11.35
N CYS A 91 -5.47 -19.14 -11.51
CA CYS A 91 -4.77 -18.86 -12.77
C CYS A 91 -3.32 -19.32 -12.66
N THR A 92 -2.78 -19.96 -13.68
CA THR A 92 -1.34 -20.26 -13.78
C THR A 92 -0.57 -19.11 -14.45
N GLN A 93 0.75 -19.12 -14.32
CA GLN A 93 1.65 -18.15 -14.97
C GLN A 93 1.54 -18.20 -16.50
N GLU A 94 1.26 -19.38 -17.04
CA GLU A 94 1.01 -19.61 -18.45
C GLU A 94 -0.39 -19.17 -18.89
N GLY A 95 -1.22 -18.61 -18.02
CA GLY A 95 -2.57 -18.16 -18.37
C GLY A 95 -3.58 -19.30 -18.55
N GLN A 96 -3.48 -20.37 -17.76
CA GLN A 96 -4.51 -21.40 -17.71
C GLN A 96 -5.41 -21.20 -16.49
N VAL A 97 -6.73 -21.38 -16.66
CA VAL A 97 -7.69 -21.35 -15.54
C VAL A 97 -7.99 -22.76 -15.08
N LEU A 98 -7.66 -23.07 -13.83
CA LEU A 98 -7.80 -24.38 -13.23
C LEU A 98 -8.78 -24.34 -12.05
N ILE A 99 -9.51 -25.43 -11.83
CA ILE A 99 -10.16 -25.72 -10.55
C ILE A 99 -9.36 -26.83 -9.86
N HIS A 100 -8.96 -26.58 -8.63
CA HIS A 100 -8.34 -27.56 -7.75
C HIS A 100 -9.35 -28.04 -6.70
N ASN A 101 -9.64 -29.34 -6.67
CA ASN A 101 -10.51 -29.97 -5.67
C ASN A 101 -9.67 -30.61 -4.56
N LEU A 102 -9.76 -30.06 -3.35
CA LEU A 102 -8.94 -30.46 -2.19
C LEU A 102 -9.33 -31.83 -1.63
N SER A 103 -10.57 -32.28 -1.83
CA SER A 103 -11.05 -33.57 -1.32
C SER A 103 -10.56 -34.76 -2.15
N THR A 104 -10.44 -34.58 -3.47
CA THR A 104 -9.98 -35.62 -4.41
C THR A 104 -8.54 -35.43 -4.85
N ASN A 105 -7.96 -34.26 -4.57
CA ASN A 105 -6.66 -33.80 -5.05
C ASN A 105 -6.55 -33.82 -6.59
N LEU A 106 -7.68 -33.58 -7.27
CA LEU A 106 -7.76 -33.52 -8.73
C LEU A 106 -7.81 -32.05 -9.18
N THR A 107 -7.01 -31.74 -10.19
CA THR A 107 -7.07 -30.48 -10.93
C THR A 107 -7.82 -30.67 -12.23
N THR A 108 -8.70 -29.73 -12.55
CA THR A 108 -9.46 -29.71 -13.81
C THR A 108 -9.21 -28.39 -14.52
N THR A 109 -8.83 -28.45 -15.79
CA THR A 109 -8.62 -27.27 -16.63
C THR A 109 -9.95 -26.80 -17.17
N LEU A 110 -10.31 -25.53 -16.93
CA LEU A 110 -11.51 -24.91 -17.49
C LEU A 110 -11.21 -24.14 -18.78
N LEU A 111 -10.05 -23.49 -18.84
CA LEU A 111 -9.61 -22.68 -19.98
C LEU A 111 -8.11 -22.86 -20.19
N ASP A 112 -7.73 -23.08 -21.44
CA ASP A 112 -6.34 -23.26 -21.86
C ASP A 112 -5.84 -22.03 -22.65
N ASN A 113 -4.59 -21.63 -22.41
CA ASN A 113 -3.97 -20.43 -22.98
C ASN A 113 -3.85 -20.47 -24.52
N SER A 114 -3.95 -21.66 -25.12
CA SER A 114 -3.94 -21.81 -26.58
C SER A 114 -5.05 -21.02 -27.31
N THR A 115 -6.07 -20.56 -26.57
CA THR A 115 -7.24 -19.86 -27.13
C THR A 115 -7.23 -18.33 -26.95
N LEU A 116 -6.64 -17.79 -25.87
CA LEU A 116 -6.77 -16.37 -25.49
C LEU A 116 -5.57 -15.90 -24.66
N ASP A 117 -5.08 -14.67 -24.90
CA ASP A 117 -4.09 -14.02 -24.04
C ASP A 117 -4.76 -13.50 -22.76
N LEU A 118 -4.78 -14.33 -21.72
CA LEU A 118 -5.39 -14.00 -20.43
C LEU A 118 -4.61 -12.97 -19.61
N LYS A 119 -3.35 -12.65 -19.96
CA LYS A 119 -2.53 -11.72 -19.17
C LYS A 119 -3.11 -10.30 -19.12
N SER A 120 -3.86 -9.91 -20.15
CA SER A 120 -4.49 -8.59 -20.27
C SER A 120 -5.97 -8.57 -19.90
N MET A 121 -6.53 -9.71 -19.47
CA MET A 121 -7.95 -9.90 -19.22
C MET A 121 -8.23 -10.13 -17.74
N ARG A 122 -9.42 -9.72 -17.28
CA ARG A 122 -9.95 -10.15 -15.97
C ARG A 122 -10.95 -11.26 -16.19
N PHE A 123 -10.95 -12.28 -15.33
CA PHE A 123 -11.90 -13.39 -15.44
C PHE A 123 -12.60 -13.70 -14.13
N GLN A 124 -13.78 -14.32 -14.22
CA GLN A 124 -14.53 -14.85 -13.10
C GLN A 124 -15.26 -16.14 -13.52
N VAL A 125 -15.17 -17.19 -12.70
CA VAL A 125 -15.87 -18.46 -12.95
C VAL A 125 -17.28 -18.42 -12.35
N SER A 126 -18.28 -18.95 -13.06
CA SER A 126 -19.66 -19.04 -12.56
C SER A 126 -19.76 -20.04 -11.40
N ALA A 127 -20.76 -19.86 -10.52
CA ALA A 127 -20.95 -20.75 -9.37
C ALA A 127 -21.26 -22.20 -9.79
N ASP A 128 -21.91 -22.41 -10.94
CA ASP A 128 -22.13 -23.73 -11.55
C ASP A 128 -20.96 -24.29 -12.37
N LYS A 129 -19.86 -23.52 -12.50
CA LYS A 129 -18.59 -23.89 -13.17
C LYS A 129 -18.72 -24.15 -14.67
N LYS A 130 -19.84 -23.79 -15.28
CA LYS A 130 -20.09 -24.01 -16.72
C LYS A 130 -19.64 -22.85 -17.59
N PHE A 131 -19.46 -21.67 -16.98
CA PHE A 131 -19.18 -20.43 -17.70
C PHE A 131 -18.03 -19.66 -17.05
N ILE A 132 -17.28 -18.94 -17.88
CA ILE A 132 -16.26 -17.98 -17.46
C ILE A 132 -16.64 -16.63 -18.04
N LEU A 133 -16.77 -15.62 -17.18
CA LEU A 133 -16.94 -14.23 -17.58
C LEU A 133 -15.54 -13.64 -17.77
N MET A 134 -15.31 -13.00 -18.90
CA MET A 134 -14.04 -12.36 -19.25
C MET A 134 -14.29 -10.88 -19.55
N ALA A 135 -13.41 -10.01 -19.05
CA ALA A 135 -13.38 -8.60 -19.39
C ALA A 135 -12.11 -8.31 -20.19
N TYR A 136 -12.28 -7.72 -21.36
CA TYR A 136 -11.21 -7.34 -22.30
C TYR A 136 -11.41 -5.89 -22.77
N ASN A 137 -10.39 -5.29 -23.40
CA ASN A 137 -10.36 -3.86 -23.72
C ASN A 137 -10.66 -2.99 -22.49
N ILE A 138 -9.95 -3.27 -21.39
CA ILE A 138 -10.15 -2.61 -20.10
C ILE A 138 -9.64 -1.17 -20.17
N HIS A 139 -10.56 -0.22 -20.08
CA HIS A 139 -10.28 1.20 -19.96
C HIS A 139 -10.55 1.64 -18.52
N HIS A 140 -9.47 1.85 -17.77
CA HIS A 140 -9.56 2.29 -16.38
C HIS A 140 -10.12 3.71 -16.27
N VAL A 141 -10.92 3.96 -15.24
CA VAL A 141 -11.51 5.28 -14.94
C VAL A 141 -10.78 5.90 -13.76
N PHE A 142 -10.91 5.36 -12.53
CA PHE A 142 -10.19 5.81 -11.32
C PHE A 142 -9.24 4.72 -10.78
N SER A 143 -9.10 4.49 -9.47
CA SER A 143 -8.14 3.50 -8.94
C SER A 143 -8.52 2.06 -9.26
N GLN A 144 -9.79 1.70 -9.10
CA GLN A 144 -10.33 0.35 -9.28
C GLN A 144 -11.35 0.29 -10.40
N SER A 145 -12.07 1.38 -10.67
CA SER A 145 -13.08 1.46 -11.71
C SER A 145 -12.48 1.35 -13.09
N PHE A 146 -13.25 0.68 -13.94
CA PHE A 146 -12.91 0.46 -15.33
C PHE A 146 -14.19 0.29 -16.13
N THR A 147 -14.08 0.47 -17.44
CA THR A 147 -15.08 0.08 -18.41
C THR A 147 -14.43 -0.94 -19.33
N ALA A 148 -15.18 -1.93 -19.79
CA ALA A 148 -14.62 -3.02 -20.59
C ALA A 148 -15.69 -3.62 -21.51
N SER A 149 -15.22 -4.32 -22.53
CA SER A 149 -16.05 -5.29 -23.26
C SER A 149 -16.06 -6.60 -22.48
N PHE A 150 -17.21 -7.27 -22.41
CA PHE A 150 -17.36 -8.52 -21.66
C PHE A 150 -17.78 -9.64 -22.58
N ALA A 151 -17.23 -10.82 -22.36
CA ALA A 151 -17.62 -12.05 -23.05
C ALA A 151 -17.79 -13.20 -22.06
N ILE A 152 -18.64 -14.16 -22.42
CA ILE A 152 -18.93 -15.37 -21.66
C ILE A 152 -18.41 -16.56 -22.46
N TYR A 153 -17.43 -17.26 -21.90
CA TYR A 153 -16.90 -18.51 -22.42
C TYR A 153 -17.67 -19.69 -21.83
N THR A 154 -18.13 -20.60 -22.69
CA THR A 154 -18.84 -21.82 -22.29
C THR A 154 -17.86 -22.99 -22.24
N VAL A 155 -17.62 -23.53 -21.04
CA VAL A 155 -16.58 -24.56 -20.80
C VAL A 155 -16.83 -25.84 -21.59
N ALA A 156 -18.08 -26.24 -21.77
CA ALA A 156 -18.42 -27.51 -22.43
C ALA A 156 -18.24 -27.48 -23.96
N SER A 157 -18.52 -26.34 -24.60
CA SER A 157 -18.48 -26.18 -26.06
C SER A 157 -17.23 -25.46 -26.57
N GLY A 158 -16.55 -24.69 -25.71
CA GLY A 158 -15.48 -23.78 -26.10
C GLY A 158 -15.98 -22.51 -26.82
N GLU A 159 -17.29 -22.24 -26.80
CA GLU A 159 -17.89 -21.09 -27.48
C GLU A 159 -17.79 -19.81 -26.65
N ILE A 160 -17.49 -18.69 -27.30
CA ILE A 160 -17.41 -17.35 -26.69
C ILE A 160 -18.60 -16.54 -27.20
N THR A 161 -19.35 -15.97 -26.27
CA THR A 161 -20.51 -15.11 -26.57
C THR A 161 -20.30 -13.73 -25.94
N ASP A 162 -20.41 -12.67 -26.73
CA ASP A 162 -20.28 -11.31 -26.19
C ASP A 162 -21.50 -10.95 -25.33
N LEU A 163 -21.25 -10.28 -24.21
CA LEU A 163 -22.28 -9.78 -23.31
C LEU A 163 -22.68 -8.37 -23.76
N THR A 164 -23.80 -8.27 -24.47
CA THR A 164 -24.37 -6.99 -24.91
C THR A 164 -25.76 -6.76 -24.32
N PRO A 165 -26.14 -5.49 -24.04
CA PRO A 165 -27.46 -5.11 -23.57
C PRO A 165 -28.50 -5.12 -24.70
N SER A 166 -28.07 -5.00 -25.95
CA SER A 166 -28.88 -5.06 -27.17
C SER A 166 -28.18 -5.93 -28.21
N GLU A 167 -28.94 -6.59 -29.09
CA GLU A 167 -28.42 -7.46 -30.15
C GLU A 167 -27.69 -6.68 -31.28
N GLU A 168 -27.77 -5.35 -31.28
CA GLU A 168 -27.35 -4.53 -32.42
C GLU A 168 -25.92 -3.96 -32.33
N ASP A 169 -25.26 -3.91 -31.16
CA ASP A 169 -23.90 -3.36 -31.03
C ASP A 169 -23.08 -3.97 -29.87
N ILE A 170 -21.76 -4.09 -30.05
CA ILE A 170 -20.80 -4.39 -28.98
C ILE A 170 -20.68 -3.13 -28.11
N SER A 171 -21.39 -3.13 -26.97
CA SER A 171 -21.36 -2.01 -26.04
C SER A 171 -20.28 -2.18 -24.98
N VAL A 172 -19.61 -1.08 -24.64
CA VAL A 172 -18.75 -1.01 -23.46
C VAL A 172 -19.62 -1.02 -22.21
N LEU A 173 -19.39 -1.98 -21.30
CA LEU A 173 -20.08 -2.06 -20.02
C LEU A 173 -19.21 -1.45 -18.92
N GLN A 174 -19.86 -0.95 -17.86
CA GLN A 174 -19.16 -0.41 -16.70
C GLN A 174 -18.70 -1.53 -15.76
N TYR A 175 -19.50 -2.59 -15.61
CA TYR A 175 -19.14 -3.72 -14.77
C TYR A 175 -20.00 -4.93 -15.11
N ALA A 176 -19.47 -6.13 -14.88
CA ALA A 176 -20.25 -7.36 -14.86
C ALA A 176 -19.63 -8.34 -13.86
N ALA A 177 -20.49 -9.11 -13.19
CA ALA A 177 -20.06 -10.14 -12.25
C ALA A 177 -21.13 -11.24 -12.12
N TRP A 178 -20.66 -12.46 -11.82
CA TRP A 178 -21.53 -13.57 -11.45
C TRP A 178 -22.16 -13.35 -10.08
N GLY A 179 -23.36 -13.88 -9.89
CA GLY A 179 -24.00 -14.05 -8.59
C GLY A 179 -23.62 -15.39 -7.93
N PRO A 180 -24.02 -15.59 -6.67
CA PRO A 180 -23.58 -16.73 -5.87
C PRO A 180 -24.27 -18.06 -6.20
N GLN A 181 -25.31 -18.07 -7.04
CA GLN A 181 -26.12 -19.25 -7.35
C GLN A 181 -26.19 -19.49 -8.86
N GLY A 182 -25.96 -20.75 -9.27
CA GLY A 182 -26.06 -21.15 -10.68
C GLY A 182 -25.13 -20.34 -11.60
N ASN A 183 -25.71 -19.79 -12.65
CA ASN A 183 -25.05 -18.89 -13.61
C ASN A 183 -25.81 -17.54 -13.70
N GLN A 184 -26.41 -17.10 -12.60
CA GLN A 184 -27.03 -15.79 -12.53
C GLN A 184 -25.95 -14.70 -12.54
N MET A 185 -26.23 -13.54 -13.11
CA MET A 185 -25.27 -12.46 -13.19
C MET A 185 -25.93 -11.09 -13.17
N VAL A 186 -25.12 -10.08 -12.83
CA VAL A 186 -25.48 -8.67 -12.99
C VAL A 186 -24.45 -7.98 -13.86
N TYR A 187 -24.91 -7.01 -14.63
CA TYR A 187 -24.04 -6.07 -15.32
C TYR A 187 -24.60 -4.66 -15.22
N VAL A 188 -23.72 -3.67 -15.31
CA VAL A 188 -24.07 -2.26 -15.21
C VAL A 188 -23.81 -1.58 -16.54
N PHE A 189 -24.85 -0.96 -17.08
CA PHE A 189 -24.82 -0.23 -18.35
C PHE A 189 -25.57 1.08 -18.18
N GLU A 190 -24.96 2.18 -18.63
CA GLU A 190 -25.50 3.55 -18.49
C GLU A 190 -25.94 3.91 -17.06
N ASN A 191 -25.19 3.43 -16.06
CA ASN A 191 -25.43 3.61 -14.63
C ASN A 191 -26.70 2.93 -14.09
N ASP A 192 -27.23 1.96 -14.84
CA ASP A 192 -28.32 1.10 -14.40
C ASP A 192 -27.91 -0.36 -14.30
N ILE A 193 -28.49 -1.05 -13.32
CA ILE A 193 -28.23 -2.45 -13.03
C ILE A 193 -29.16 -3.30 -13.89
N TYR A 194 -28.57 -4.26 -14.59
CA TYR A 194 -29.26 -5.29 -15.34
C TYR A 194 -28.95 -6.64 -14.71
N TYR A 195 -29.95 -7.51 -14.63
CA TYR A 195 -29.85 -8.85 -14.07
C TYR A 195 -30.24 -9.90 -15.10
N LYS A 196 -29.47 -10.98 -15.16
CA LYS A 196 -29.78 -12.18 -15.91
C LYS A 196 -29.86 -13.36 -14.94
N PRO A 197 -31.02 -14.05 -14.83
CA PRO A 197 -31.13 -15.23 -13.96
C PRO A 197 -30.30 -16.41 -14.47
N ASP A 198 -30.10 -16.48 -15.79
CA ASP A 198 -29.19 -17.41 -16.46
C ASP A 198 -28.65 -16.77 -17.75
N VAL A 199 -27.58 -17.33 -18.31
CA VAL A 199 -26.91 -16.81 -19.51
C VAL A 199 -27.84 -16.72 -20.73
N SER A 200 -28.79 -17.65 -20.87
CA SER A 200 -29.72 -17.71 -22.02
C SER A 200 -30.93 -16.78 -21.89
N SER A 201 -31.28 -16.40 -20.66
CA SER A 201 -32.38 -15.49 -20.37
C SER A 201 -32.11 -14.07 -20.86
N LYS A 202 -33.19 -13.36 -21.19
CA LYS A 202 -33.13 -11.93 -21.47
C LYS A 202 -32.81 -11.15 -20.20
N ALA A 203 -32.03 -10.07 -20.33
CA ALA A 203 -31.69 -9.21 -19.21
C ALA A 203 -32.92 -8.43 -18.71
N MET A 204 -33.09 -8.41 -17.39
CA MET A 204 -34.06 -7.57 -16.69
C MET A 204 -33.37 -6.31 -16.17
N ARG A 205 -33.84 -5.15 -16.59
CA ARG A 205 -33.39 -3.86 -16.04
C ARG A 205 -33.99 -3.66 -14.65
N LEU A 206 -33.15 -3.62 -13.62
CA LEU A 206 -33.57 -3.47 -12.22
C LEU A 206 -33.73 -1.99 -11.81
N THR A 207 -32.95 -1.10 -12.42
CA THR A 207 -33.00 0.34 -12.15
C THR A 207 -33.22 1.13 -13.43
N ALA A 208 -33.95 2.24 -13.34
CA ALA A 208 -34.20 3.16 -14.46
C ALA A 208 -33.89 4.62 -14.10
N THR A 209 -33.18 4.82 -13.00
CA THR A 209 -32.82 6.14 -12.46
C THR A 209 -31.42 6.58 -12.89
N GLY A 210 -30.64 5.69 -13.52
CA GLY A 210 -29.30 5.95 -14.01
C GLY A 210 -29.26 7.18 -14.92
N ARG A 211 -28.32 8.08 -14.62
CA ARG A 211 -28.08 9.30 -15.41
C ARG A 211 -26.60 9.57 -15.42
N ASN A 212 -26.02 9.69 -16.62
CA ASN A 212 -24.58 9.84 -16.77
C ASN A 212 -24.04 11.02 -15.96
N GLY A 213 -23.01 10.77 -15.14
CA GLY A 213 -22.39 11.74 -14.23
C GLY A 213 -23.25 12.21 -13.05
N MET A 214 -24.55 11.87 -12.98
CA MET A 214 -25.47 12.39 -11.97
C MET A 214 -26.00 11.32 -11.01
N VAL A 215 -26.43 10.16 -11.51
CA VAL A 215 -26.99 9.10 -10.66
C VAL A 215 -26.36 7.78 -11.07
N VAL A 216 -25.72 7.13 -10.11
CA VAL A 216 -25.04 5.84 -10.30
C VAL A 216 -25.67 4.79 -9.41
N ASN A 217 -26.10 3.67 -9.99
CA ASN A 217 -26.70 2.55 -9.27
C ASN A 217 -25.74 1.34 -9.29
N GLY A 218 -25.44 0.80 -8.11
CA GLY A 218 -24.65 -0.43 -7.95
C GLY A 218 -23.15 -0.26 -8.15
N LEU A 219 -22.68 0.91 -8.56
CA LEU A 219 -21.25 1.25 -8.64
C LEU A 219 -20.95 2.46 -7.78
N SER A 220 -19.72 2.54 -7.31
CA SER A 220 -19.20 3.72 -6.62
C SER A 220 -18.97 4.88 -7.59
N ASP A 221 -19.21 6.10 -7.14
CA ASP A 221 -18.65 7.30 -7.76
C ASP A 221 -17.22 7.54 -7.24
N TRP A 222 -16.56 8.61 -7.69
CA TRP A 222 -15.19 8.91 -7.26
C TRP A 222 -15.04 9.01 -5.74
N THR A 223 -15.99 9.66 -5.05
CA THR A 223 -15.95 9.86 -3.60
C THR A 223 -16.06 8.53 -2.86
N TYR A 224 -16.99 7.67 -3.28
CA TYR A 224 -17.18 6.37 -2.67
C TYR A 224 -16.04 5.40 -3.00
N GLU A 225 -15.49 5.45 -4.20
CA GLU A 225 -14.40 4.58 -4.62
C GLU A 225 -13.08 4.92 -3.93
N GLU A 226 -12.68 6.20 -3.88
CA GLU A 226 -11.35 6.59 -3.40
C GLU A 226 -11.30 6.82 -1.88
N GLU A 227 -12.40 7.23 -1.24
CA GLU A 227 -12.36 7.78 0.12
C GLU A 227 -13.26 7.06 1.15
N ILE A 228 -14.41 6.50 0.72
CA ILE A 228 -15.44 5.97 1.63
C ILE A 228 -15.52 4.43 1.62
N LEU A 229 -15.88 3.80 0.50
CA LEU A 229 -16.02 2.34 0.39
C LEU A 229 -14.71 1.65 0.04
N LEU A 230 -13.81 2.34 -0.66
CA LEU A 230 -12.55 1.75 -1.15
C LEU A 230 -12.78 0.53 -2.06
N LYS A 231 -13.94 0.49 -2.74
CA LYS A 231 -14.39 -0.59 -3.64
C LYS A 231 -15.13 0.02 -4.83
N TYR A 232 -14.92 -0.55 -6.02
CA TYR A 232 -15.66 -0.17 -7.22
C TYR A 232 -17.12 -0.68 -7.23
N PRO A 233 -17.39 -1.99 -7.07
CA PRO A 233 -18.76 -2.47 -6.98
C PRO A 233 -19.40 -2.01 -5.66
N ALA A 234 -20.57 -1.39 -5.77
CA ALA A 234 -21.40 -0.94 -4.64
C ALA A 234 -22.74 -1.70 -4.62
N PHE A 235 -22.68 -3.00 -4.92
CA PHE A 235 -23.78 -3.95 -4.75
C PHE A 235 -23.30 -5.22 -4.04
N TRP A 236 -24.21 -5.87 -3.33
CA TRP A 236 -23.95 -7.04 -2.50
C TRP A 236 -25.06 -8.08 -2.67
N TRP A 237 -24.68 -9.30 -3.02
CA TRP A 237 -25.58 -10.43 -3.14
C TRP A 237 -25.91 -11.02 -1.77
N ALA A 238 -27.18 -11.36 -1.54
CA ALA A 238 -27.53 -12.28 -0.47
C ALA A 238 -26.90 -13.66 -0.74
N LYS A 239 -26.54 -14.40 0.32
CA LYS A 239 -25.86 -15.71 0.20
C LYS A 239 -26.63 -16.73 -0.65
N ASP A 240 -27.96 -16.68 -0.61
CA ASP A 240 -28.86 -17.52 -1.39
C ASP A 240 -29.15 -16.99 -2.81
N GLY A 241 -28.56 -15.85 -3.19
CA GLY A 241 -28.75 -15.23 -4.48
C GLY A 241 -30.16 -14.67 -4.74
N ALA A 242 -31.04 -14.64 -3.74
CA ALA A 242 -32.44 -14.23 -3.93
C ALA A 242 -32.64 -12.71 -3.95
N ARG A 243 -31.70 -11.97 -3.36
CA ARG A 243 -31.77 -10.52 -3.24
C ARG A 243 -30.45 -9.86 -3.57
N LEU A 244 -30.55 -8.65 -4.07
CA LEU A 244 -29.41 -7.78 -4.35
C LEU A 244 -29.59 -6.47 -3.58
N ALA A 245 -28.64 -6.16 -2.70
CA ALA A 245 -28.51 -4.83 -2.11
C ALA A 245 -27.63 -3.98 -3.02
N TYR A 246 -27.95 -2.71 -3.24
CA TYR A 246 -27.12 -1.80 -4.03
C TYR A 246 -27.23 -0.36 -3.54
N LEU A 247 -26.15 0.40 -3.66
CA LEU A 247 -26.17 1.85 -3.45
C LEU A 247 -26.64 2.57 -4.70
N SER A 248 -27.50 3.57 -4.50
CA SER A 248 -27.81 4.60 -5.47
C SER A 248 -27.15 5.90 -5.00
N ILE A 249 -26.15 6.37 -5.73
CA ILE A 249 -25.40 7.58 -5.42
C ILE A 249 -25.90 8.71 -6.33
N ASN A 250 -26.41 9.79 -5.72
CA ASN A 250 -26.92 10.96 -6.39
C ASN A 250 -25.96 12.15 -6.24
N ASN A 251 -25.37 12.53 -7.37
CA ASN A 251 -24.42 13.62 -7.57
C ASN A 251 -25.05 14.91 -8.11
N SER A 252 -26.38 15.01 -8.21
CA SER A 252 -27.06 16.18 -8.79
C SER A 252 -26.73 17.51 -8.10
N ALA A 253 -26.34 17.47 -6.82
CA ALA A 253 -25.95 18.65 -6.05
C ALA A 253 -24.43 18.81 -5.90
N THR A 254 -23.65 17.81 -6.32
CA THR A 254 -22.19 17.77 -6.21
C THR A 254 -21.55 18.59 -7.33
N PRO A 255 -20.58 19.47 -7.03
CA PRO A 255 -19.83 20.17 -8.06
C PRO A 255 -19.04 19.20 -8.95
N PHE A 256 -18.88 19.57 -10.22
CA PHE A 256 -18.07 18.81 -11.17
C PHE A 256 -16.67 19.38 -11.24
N MET A 257 -15.67 18.49 -11.30
CA MET A 257 -14.32 18.84 -11.70
C MET A 257 -14.14 18.47 -13.17
N GLU A 258 -13.38 19.30 -13.88
CA GLU A 258 -13.00 19.10 -15.27
C GLU A 258 -11.54 18.66 -15.35
N ILE A 259 -11.30 17.53 -16.02
CA ILE A 259 -9.97 17.05 -16.39
C ILE A 259 -9.75 17.36 -17.86
N HIS A 260 -8.71 18.13 -18.14
CA HIS A 260 -8.31 18.44 -19.50
C HIS A 260 -7.50 17.31 -20.09
N HIS A 261 -7.91 16.85 -21.27
CA HIS A 261 -7.11 15.95 -22.09
C HIS A 261 -6.49 16.72 -23.24
N PHE A 262 -5.24 16.39 -23.55
CA PHE A 262 -4.43 17.07 -24.55
C PHE A 262 -4.13 16.17 -25.76
N LEU A 263 -4.26 14.85 -25.61
CA LEU A 263 -4.02 13.85 -26.63
C LEU A 263 -5.35 13.29 -27.17
N GLY A 264 -5.30 12.56 -28.28
CA GLY A 264 -6.47 11.87 -28.86
C GLY A 264 -7.17 12.56 -30.04
N GLY A 265 -6.59 13.63 -30.60
CA GLY A 265 -7.07 14.25 -31.83
C GLY A 265 -6.72 15.74 -31.95
N ILE A 266 -7.26 16.41 -32.97
CA ILE A 266 -7.08 17.85 -33.19
C ILE A 266 -7.79 18.67 -32.09
N TYR A 267 -8.93 18.16 -31.62
CA TYR A 267 -9.76 18.77 -30.56
C TYR A 267 -10.08 17.69 -29.53
N PRO A 268 -9.18 17.42 -28.57
CA PRO A 268 -9.46 16.48 -27.50
C PRO A 268 -10.64 16.95 -26.64
N SER A 269 -11.35 16.01 -26.04
CA SER A 269 -12.53 16.29 -25.20
C SER A 269 -12.16 16.14 -23.73
N ASN A 270 -12.58 17.11 -22.93
CA ASN A 270 -12.38 17.09 -21.49
C ASN A 270 -13.33 16.11 -20.81
N VAL A 271 -12.91 15.57 -19.67
CA VAL A 271 -13.73 14.68 -18.84
C VAL A 271 -14.27 15.46 -17.65
N LEU A 272 -15.59 15.38 -17.44
CA LEU A 272 -16.29 16.01 -16.32
C LEU A 272 -16.79 14.92 -15.39
N TYR A 273 -16.52 15.05 -14.09
CA TYR A 273 -16.99 14.09 -13.10
C TYR A 273 -17.27 14.79 -11.75
N PRO A 274 -18.20 14.26 -10.94
CA PRO A 274 -18.53 14.85 -9.65
C PRO A 274 -17.37 14.69 -8.67
N TYR A 275 -16.90 15.82 -8.12
CA TYR A 275 -15.82 15.86 -7.13
C TYR A 275 -16.13 16.93 -6.07
N PRO A 276 -16.56 16.54 -4.86
CA PRO A 276 -16.78 17.48 -3.79
C PRO A 276 -15.44 17.86 -3.15
N LYS A 277 -15.01 19.12 -3.34
CA LYS A 277 -13.91 19.71 -2.55
C LYS A 277 -14.35 20.04 -1.14
N ALA A 278 -13.39 20.21 -0.23
CA ALA A 278 -13.66 20.56 1.17
C ALA A 278 -14.70 21.70 1.31
N GLY A 279 -15.74 21.47 2.11
CA GLY A 279 -16.82 22.44 2.37
C GLY A 279 -17.93 22.48 1.31
N SER A 280 -17.77 21.84 0.15
CA SER A 280 -18.80 21.78 -0.89
C SER A 280 -19.90 20.74 -0.57
N ARG A 281 -20.90 20.62 -1.46
CA ARG A 281 -21.98 19.63 -1.31
C ARG A 281 -21.47 18.25 -1.73
N ILE A 282 -21.66 17.26 -0.87
CA ILE A 282 -21.24 15.87 -1.08
C ILE A 282 -22.35 15.06 -1.78
N PRO A 283 -22.03 13.91 -2.41
CA PRO A 283 -23.03 12.98 -2.93
C PRO A 283 -24.00 12.50 -1.84
N SER A 284 -25.27 12.37 -2.20
CA SER A 284 -26.28 11.70 -1.37
C SER A 284 -26.35 10.22 -1.76
N ALA A 285 -26.21 9.32 -0.80
CA ALA A 285 -26.30 7.88 -1.05
C ALA A 285 -27.49 7.26 -0.31
N SER A 286 -28.27 6.47 -1.04
CA SER A 286 -29.36 5.65 -0.50
C SER A 286 -29.08 4.18 -0.78
N LEU A 287 -29.41 3.31 0.18
CA LEU A 287 -29.27 1.87 0.05
C LEU A 287 -30.61 1.24 -0.31
N PHE A 288 -30.64 0.48 -1.39
CA PHE A 288 -31.82 -0.23 -1.86
C PHE A 288 -31.59 -1.74 -1.82
N VAL A 289 -32.66 -2.50 -1.63
CA VAL A 289 -32.68 -3.95 -1.79
C VAL A 289 -33.78 -4.34 -2.76
N VAL A 290 -33.42 -5.12 -3.77
CA VAL A 290 -34.35 -5.66 -4.77
C VAL A 290 -34.45 -7.17 -4.64
N ASN A 291 -35.66 -7.70 -4.74
CA ASN A 291 -35.92 -9.14 -4.83
C ASN A 291 -35.77 -9.61 -6.28
N LEU A 292 -34.98 -10.65 -6.51
CA LEU A 292 -34.68 -11.17 -7.85
C LEU A 292 -35.62 -12.31 -8.27
N TYR A 293 -36.26 -12.97 -7.30
CA TYR A 293 -37.26 -14.00 -7.58
C TYR A 293 -38.68 -13.43 -7.53
N GLY A 294 -39.39 -13.57 -8.64
CA GLY A 294 -40.78 -13.11 -8.76
C GLY A 294 -40.86 -11.60 -9.05
N PRO A 295 -41.82 -10.87 -8.47
CA PRO A 295 -41.93 -9.43 -8.70
C PRO A 295 -40.71 -8.69 -8.11
N ALA A 296 -40.00 -7.93 -8.96
CA ALA A 296 -38.84 -7.12 -8.58
C ALA A 296 -39.23 -5.89 -7.74
N HIS A 297 -39.70 -6.13 -6.52
CA HIS A 297 -39.99 -5.07 -5.55
C HIS A 297 -38.66 -4.58 -4.97
N THR A 298 -38.48 -3.26 -5.03
CA THR A 298 -37.32 -2.57 -4.49
C THR A 298 -37.74 -1.78 -3.26
N LEU A 299 -36.99 -1.95 -2.17
CA LEU A 299 -37.22 -1.25 -0.90
C LEU A 299 -35.97 -0.44 -0.54
N GLU A 300 -36.16 0.79 -0.08
CA GLU A 300 -35.09 1.60 0.52
C GLU A 300 -34.87 1.18 1.97
N MET A 301 -33.62 1.06 2.38
CA MET A 301 -33.24 0.80 3.76
C MET A 301 -33.18 2.14 4.50
N ILE A 302 -34.21 2.43 5.31
CA ILE A 302 -34.39 3.74 5.94
C ILE A 302 -33.46 3.83 7.16
N PRO A 303 -32.53 4.81 7.20
CA PRO A 303 -31.65 4.97 8.36
C PRO A 303 -32.44 5.42 9.61
N PRO A 304 -31.94 5.16 10.82
CA PRO A 304 -32.57 5.65 12.05
C PRO A 304 -32.67 7.20 12.06
N ASP A 305 -33.65 7.74 12.79
CA ASP A 305 -33.90 9.20 12.87
C ASP A 305 -32.67 10.00 13.35
N SER A 306 -31.77 9.37 14.13
CA SER A 306 -30.50 9.96 14.57
C SER A 306 -29.59 10.35 13.39
N GLN A 307 -29.76 9.70 12.23
CA GLN A 307 -28.98 9.89 11.00
C GLN A 307 -29.77 10.60 9.88
N ASN A 308 -31.10 10.70 9.99
CA ASN A 308 -32.01 11.11 8.91
C ASN A 308 -31.97 12.63 8.56
N SER A 309 -31.09 13.44 9.17
CA SER A 309 -31.05 14.90 8.99
C SER A 309 -29.67 15.48 8.67
N ARG A 310 -28.68 14.64 8.36
CA ARG A 310 -27.29 15.08 8.15
C ARG A 310 -26.71 14.50 6.86
N ASP A 311 -25.85 15.28 6.21
CA ASP A 311 -24.86 14.79 5.27
C ASP A 311 -24.14 13.58 5.90
N SER A 312 -24.33 12.39 5.33
CA SER A 312 -23.81 11.13 5.85
C SER A 312 -23.31 10.24 4.72
N TYR A 313 -22.43 9.31 5.09
CA TYR A 313 -21.85 8.32 4.19
C TYR A 313 -22.27 6.92 4.63
N ILE A 314 -22.36 5.99 3.68
CA ILE A 314 -22.49 4.56 3.95
C ILE A 314 -21.12 3.93 3.69
N SER A 315 -20.42 3.48 4.73
CA SER A 315 -19.04 3.02 4.62
C SER A 315 -18.87 1.50 4.59
N MET A 316 -19.93 0.75 4.92
CA MET A 316 -19.91 -0.71 4.88
C MET A 316 -21.35 -1.24 4.80
N VAL A 317 -21.55 -2.27 3.97
CA VAL A 317 -22.78 -3.06 3.85
C VAL A 317 -22.38 -4.52 3.77
N SER A 318 -23.01 -5.38 4.57
CA SER A 318 -22.77 -6.83 4.53
C SER A 318 -24.03 -7.61 4.91
N TRP A 319 -24.22 -8.80 4.33
CA TRP A 319 -25.38 -9.64 4.60
C TRP A 319 -25.15 -10.52 5.82
N ILE A 320 -26.10 -10.50 6.77
CA ILE A 320 -26.12 -11.40 7.93
C ILE A 320 -26.82 -12.71 7.55
N SER A 321 -27.99 -12.58 6.93
CA SER A 321 -28.81 -13.68 6.43
C SER A 321 -29.42 -13.28 5.07
N SER A 322 -30.25 -14.12 4.47
CA SER A 322 -30.99 -13.77 3.25
C SER A 322 -31.96 -12.59 3.39
N THR A 323 -32.32 -12.22 4.63
CA THR A 323 -33.30 -11.16 4.91
C THR A 323 -32.76 -10.03 5.76
N ARG A 324 -31.65 -10.24 6.48
CA ARG A 324 -31.04 -9.22 7.34
C ARG A 324 -29.68 -8.81 6.81
N LEU A 325 -29.43 -7.51 6.76
CA LEU A 325 -28.14 -6.93 6.42
C LEU A 325 -27.67 -5.99 7.52
N THR A 326 -26.36 -5.90 7.69
CA THR A 326 -25.70 -4.89 8.52
C THR A 326 -25.19 -3.76 7.64
N VAL A 327 -25.27 -2.55 8.15
CA VAL A 327 -24.85 -1.34 7.44
C VAL A 327 -24.16 -0.42 8.44
N ARG A 328 -23.13 0.29 8.00
CA ARG A 328 -22.45 1.32 8.79
C ARG A 328 -22.66 2.69 8.16
N TRP A 329 -23.19 3.60 8.95
CA TRP A 329 -23.35 5.01 8.60
C TRP A 329 -22.25 5.82 9.29
N LEU A 330 -21.66 6.74 8.54
CA LEU A 330 -20.73 7.75 9.04
C LEU A 330 -21.36 9.12 8.88
N ASN A 331 -21.15 9.99 9.87
CA ASN A 331 -21.44 11.40 9.66
C ASN A 331 -20.40 12.03 8.70
N ARG A 332 -20.72 13.17 8.09
CA ARG A 332 -19.84 13.88 7.13
C ARG A 332 -18.40 14.09 7.61
N VAL A 333 -18.22 14.51 8.87
CA VAL A 333 -16.89 14.75 9.47
C VAL A 333 -16.18 13.45 9.90
N GLN A 334 -16.89 12.31 9.86
CA GLN A 334 -16.38 10.96 10.14
C GLN A 334 -15.79 10.77 11.55
N ASN A 335 -16.35 11.48 12.55
CA ASN A 335 -15.99 11.30 13.97
C ASN A 335 -17.00 10.43 14.73
N GLN A 336 -18.11 10.06 14.10
CA GLN A 336 -19.13 9.18 14.67
C GLN A 336 -19.54 8.16 13.61
N SER A 337 -19.59 6.88 14.01
CA SER A 337 -20.17 5.82 13.21
C SER A 337 -21.33 5.15 13.95
N VAL A 338 -22.32 4.71 13.19
CA VAL A 338 -23.46 3.97 13.69
C VAL A 338 -23.58 2.69 12.87
N LEU A 339 -23.55 1.55 13.56
CA LEU A 339 -23.82 0.23 12.99
C LEU A 339 -25.30 -0.10 13.22
N CYS A 340 -26.03 -0.35 12.15
CA CYS A 340 -27.44 -0.78 12.23
C CYS A 340 -27.64 -2.10 11.51
N VAL A 341 -28.67 -2.82 11.93
CA VAL A 341 -29.17 -4.00 11.24
C VAL A 341 -30.50 -3.66 10.60
N CYS A 342 -30.60 -3.88 9.29
CA CYS A 342 -31.79 -3.65 8.49
C CYS A 342 -32.45 -4.95 8.07
N GLU A 343 -33.77 -4.91 8.03
CA GLU A 343 -34.61 -6.01 7.55
C GLU A 343 -35.01 -5.74 6.09
N ALA A 344 -34.45 -6.51 5.16
CA ALA A 344 -34.65 -6.35 3.72
C ALA A 344 -36.09 -6.58 3.26
N THR A 345 -36.94 -7.20 4.07
CA THR A 345 -38.37 -7.39 3.76
C THR A 345 -39.23 -6.16 4.07
N THR A 346 -38.80 -5.31 4.99
CA THR A 346 -39.59 -4.15 5.47
C THR A 346 -38.92 -2.81 5.21
N GLY A 347 -37.59 -2.79 5.01
CA GLY A 347 -36.80 -1.57 4.90
C GLY A 347 -36.44 -0.93 6.24
N ALA A 348 -36.88 -1.50 7.37
CA ALA A 348 -36.62 -0.96 8.69
C ALA A 348 -35.20 -1.25 9.16
N CYS A 349 -34.44 -0.21 9.52
CA CYS A 349 -33.13 -0.33 10.15
C CYS A 349 -33.19 -0.01 11.65
N SER A 350 -32.38 -0.74 12.41
CA SER A 350 -32.31 -0.63 13.87
C SER A 350 -30.88 -0.42 14.33
N GLU A 351 -30.62 0.70 15.02
CA GLU A 351 -29.31 1.02 15.60
C GLU A 351 -28.88 -0.05 16.60
N ARG A 352 -27.66 -0.58 16.44
CA ARG A 352 -27.10 -1.62 17.31
C ARG A 352 -25.92 -1.12 18.12
N HIS A 353 -25.03 -0.36 17.49
CA HIS A 353 -23.84 0.13 18.15
C HIS A 353 -23.42 1.48 17.58
N GLN A 354 -23.12 2.44 18.45
CA GLN A 354 -22.55 3.73 18.10
C GLN A 354 -21.09 3.77 18.56
N MET A 355 -20.21 4.22 17.68
CA MET A 355 -18.77 4.32 17.95
C MET A 355 -18.31 5.76 17.71
N ALA A 356 -17.50 6.27 18.63
CA ALA A 356 -16.65 7.40 18.32
C ALA A 356 -15.51 6.92 17.41
N MET A 357 -15.29 7.65 16.31
CA MET A 357 -14.24 7.32 15.35
C MET A 357 -13.05 8.24 15.57
N GLU A 358 -11.89 7.66 15.76
CA GLU A 358 -10.62 8.40 15.81
C GLU A 358 -9.94 8.37 14.45
N PHE A 359 -9.23 9.44 14.08
CA PHE A 359 -8.75 9.60 12.71
C PHE A 359 -7.70 8.55 12.29
N TRP A 360 -6.92 8.03 13.24
CA TRP A 360 -5.86 7.03 13.01
C TRP A 360 -6.38 5.61 12.77
N HIS A 361 -7.64 5.31 13.10
CA HIS A 361 -8.23 4.00 12.82
C HIS A 361 -8.72 3.93 11.36
N TYR A 362 -7.79 3.86 10.41
CA TYR A 362 -8.09 3.80 8.97
C TYR A 362 -9.05 2.64 8.64
N ASN A 363 -8.69 1.41 9.06
CA ASN A 363 -9.40 0.18 8.71
C ASN A 363 -10.80 0.04 9.34
N GLN A 364 -11.07 0.67 10.49
CA GLN A 364 -12.36 0.51 11.20
C GLN A 364 -13.56 1.06 10.43
N ARG A 365 -13.35 1.93 9.43
CA ARG A 365 -14.45 2.53 8.66
C ARG A 365 -15.12 1.50 7.74
N GLN A 366 -14.33 0.63 7.12
CA GLN A 366 -14.81 -0.40 6.18
C GLN A 366 -14.88 -1.80 6.82
N GLU A 367 -14.45 -1.96 8.08
CA GLU A 367 -14.42 -3.25 8.76
C GLU A 367 -15.78 -3.94 8.81
N GLU A 368 -15.84 -5.17 8.32
CA GLU A 368 -17.05 -5.99 8.31
C GLU A 368 -17.13 -6.83 9.61
N PRO A 369 -18.19 -6.67 10.42
CA PRO A 369 -18.38 -7.48 11.62
C PRO A 369 -18.77 -8.92 11.28
N LEU A 370 -18.33 -9.86 12.10
CA LEU A 370 -18.71 -11.27 11.97
C LEU A 370 -19.94 -11.55 12.83
N PHE A 371 -21.04 -11.98 12.22
CA PHE A 371 -22.27 -12.35 12.93
C PHE A 371 -22.35 -13.86 13.11
N THR A 372 -22.91 -14.28 14.24
CA THR A 372 -23.35 -15.67 14.42
C THR A 372 -24.50 -16.01 13.45
N ALA A 373 -24.67 -17.28 13.10
CA ALA A 373 -25.66 -17.75 12.14
C ALA A 373 -27.10 -17.42 12.55
N ASP A 374 -27.37 -17.40 13.87
CA ASP A 374 -28.65 -16.97 14.43
C ASP A 374 -28.82 -15.43 14.48
N GLY A 375 -27.75 -14.69 14.22
CA GLY A 375 -27.70 -13.23 14.28
C GLY A 375 -27.96 -12.67 15.68
N SER A 376 -27.63 -13.42 16.74
CA SER A 376 -27.80 -13.00 18.14
C SER A 376 -26.59 -12.25 18.70
N LEU A 377 -25.38 -12.61 18.27
CA LEU A 377 -24.11 -11.98 18.63
C LEU A 377 -23.37 -11.54 17.37
N PHE A 378 -22.53 -10.52 17.54
CA PHE A 378 -21.57 -10.14 16.51
C PHE A 378 -20.24 -9.75 17.12
N TYR A 379 -19.19 -9.93 16.33
CA TYR A 379 -17.81 -9.65 16.69
C TYR A 379 -17.28 -8.51 15.82
N LEU A 380 -16.58 -7.57 16.45
CA LEU A 380 -15.92 -6.44 15.81
C LEU A 380 -14.64 -6.09 16.56
N ILE A 381 -13.78 -5.31 15.92
CA ILE A 381 -12.55 -4.81 16.51
C ILE A 381 -12.83 -3.45 17.17
N LEU A 382 -12.67 -3.38 18.49
CA LEU A 382 -12.87 -2.18 19.29
C LEU A 382 -11.60 -1.79 20.05
N PRO A 383 -11.38 -0.48 20.32
CA PRO A 383 -10.33 -0.04 21.21
C PRO A 383 -10.62 -0.51 22.65
N ALA A 384 -9.66 -1.23 23.22
CA ALA A 384 -9.70 -1.71 24.60
C ALA A 384 -8.55 -1.09 25.41
N LYS A 385 -8.86 -0.61 26.61
CA LYS A 385 -7.87 -0.03 27.55
C LYS A 385 -6.94 -1.11 28.10
N GLN A 386 -5.64 -0.98 27.85
CA GLN A 386 -4.57 -1.87 28.33
C GLN A 386 -3.70 -1.19 29.40
N GLY A 387 -4.34 -0.47 30.33
CA GLY A 387 -3.67 0.21 31.45
C GLY A 387 -2.86 1.44 31.00
N ALA A 388 -1.65 1.60 31.54
CA ALA A 388 -0.76 2.73 31.25
C ALA A 388 -0.10 2.69 29.86
N ARG A 389 -0.44 1.69 29.04
CA ARG A 389 0.02 1.51 27.65
C ARG A 389 -1.02 1.92 26.61
N GLY A 390 -2.24 2.28 27.05
CA GLY A 390 -3.22 2.98 26.22
C GLY A 390 -4.23 2.04 25.60
N ASP A 391 -4.76 2.43 24.45
CA ASP A 391 -5.89 1.74 23.81
C ASP A 391 -5.40 0.94 22.59
N PHE A 392 -5.65 -0.37 22.62
CA PHE A 392 -5.30 -1.29 21.54
C PHE A 392 -6.56 -1.89 20.92
N LEU A 393 -6.49 -2.20 19.63
CA LEU A 393 -7.61 -2.75 18.88
C LEU A 393 -7.72 -4.25 19.17
N HIS A 394 -8.85 -4.67 19.73
CA HIS A 394 -9.10 -6.04 20.13
C HIS A 394 -10.50 -6.51 19.75
N ILE A 395 -10.65 -7.83 19.65
CA ILE A 395 -11.94 -8.44 19.30
C ILE A 395 -12.89 -8.28 20.49
N ALA A 396 -14.05 -7.72 20.22
CA ALA A 396 -15.14 -7.56 21.15
C ALA A 396 -16.38 -8.29 20.64
N SER A 397 -17.09 -8.97 21.54
CA SER A 397 -18.43 -9.49 21.28
C SER A 397 -19.50 -8.57 21.87
N LEU A 398 -20.55 -8.37 21.08
CA LEU A 398 -21.71 -7.54 21.42
C LEU A 398 -23.01 -8.26 21.01
N PRO A 399 -24.08 -8.11 21.80
CA PRO A 399 -25.38 -8.64 21.41
C PRO A 399 -25.97 -7.84 20.25
N ALA A 400 -26.52 -8.55 19.27
CA ALA A 400 -27.20 -7.96 18.13
C ALA A 400 -28.61 -7.43 18.47
N GLN A 401 -29.16 -7.77 19.65
CA GLN A 401 -30.43 -7.21 20.13
C GLN A 401 -30.20 -5.91 20.91
N THR A 402 -31.12 -4.95 20.76
CA THR A 402 -31.13 -3.69 21.52
C THR A 402 -31.50 -3.99 22.97
N SER A 403 -30.49 -4.22 23.82
CA SER A 403 -30.66 -4.18 25.25
C SER A 403 -30.49 -2.74 25.74
N THR A 404 -31.54 -2.19 26.34
CA THR A 404 -31.42 -1.03 27.24
C THR A 404 -31.29 -1.55 28.67
N PRO A 405 -30.19 -1.27 29.39
CA PRO A 405 -29.04 -0.43 29.03
C PRO A 405 -28.03 -1.12 28.09
N SER A 406 -27.24 -0.32 27.36
CA SER A 406 -26.23 -0.83 26.43
C SER A 406 -25.25 -1.77 27.15
N VAL A 407 -25.21 -3.03 26.72
CA VAL A 407 -24.30 -4.02 27.28
C VAL A 407 -22.88 -3.64 26.91
N SER A 408 -21.97 -3.60 27.89
CA SER A 408 -20.56 -3.35 27.65
C SER A 408 -19.96 -4.46 26.78
N PRO A 409 -19.10 -4.12 25.80
CA PRO A 409 -18.45 -5.12 24.95
C PRO A 409 -17.64 -6.11 25.79
N ARG A 410 -17.73 -7.40 25.46
CA ARG A 410 -16.89 -8.44 26.07
C ARG A 410 -15.68 -8.68 25.16
N PHE A 411 -14.49 -8.31 25.62
CA PHE A 411 -13.26 -8.52 24.85
C PHE A 411 -12.78 -9.97 24.94
N LEU A 412 -12.42 -10.54 23.79
CA LEU A 412 -11.87 -11.89 23.65
C LEU A 412 -10.34 -11.90 23.64
N THR A 413 -9.74 -10.77 23.26
CA THR A 413 -8.29 -10.61 23.16
C THR A 413 -7.82 -9.41 23.99
N SER A 414 -6.59 -9.48 24.47
CA SER A 414 -5.93 -8.38 25.18
C SER A 414 -4.41 -8.47 25.03
N GLY A 415 -3.74 -7.32 25.05
CA GLY A 415 -2.29 -7.22 24.97
C GLY A 415 -1.85 -5.89 24.38
N ASN A 416 -0.54 -5.66 24.29
CA ASN A 416 0.01 -4.42 23.72
C ASN A 416 0.26 -4.60 22.23
N TRP A 417 -0.78 -4.95 21.49
CA TRP A 417 -0.75 -5.27 20.07
C TRP A 417 -2.16 -5.15 19.49
N ASP A 418 -2.26 -5.04 18.18
CA ASP A 418 -3.53 -4.78 17.51
C ASP A 418 -4.03 -5.97 16.70
N VAL A 419 -5.32 -6.20 16.78
CA VAL A 419 -6.07 -6.97 15.78
C VAL A 419 -6.29 -6.07 14.57
N THR A 420 -5.93 -6.57 13.39
CA THR A 420 -5.90 -5.79 12.16
C THR A 420 -7.06 -6.12 11.23
N SER A 421 -7.51 -7.38 11.22
CA SER A 421 -8.70 -7.83 10.48
C SER A 421 -9.28 -9.09 11.11
N LEU A 422 -10.61 -9.24 11.03
CA LEU A 422 -11.31 -10.49 11.30
C LEU A 422 -11.40 -11.29 10.00
N CYS A 423 -11.03 -12.57 10.02
CA CYS A 423 -10.99 -13.41 8.83
C CYS A 423 -12.19 -14.34 8.74
N ALA A 424 -12.49 -15.06 9.83
CA ALA A 424 -13.57 -16.04 9.84
C ALA A 424 -14.08 -16.33 11.26
N LEU A 425 -15.35 -16.72 11.36
CA LEU A 425 -16.00 -17.24 12.55
C LEU A 425 -16.38 -18.69 12.28
N ASP A 426 -15.83 -19.62 13.05
CA ASP A 426 -16.13 -21.05 13.02
C ASP A 426 -16.94 -21.39 14.28
N GLU A 427 -18.25 -21.45 14.12
CA GLU A 427 -19.19 -21.77 15.21
C GLU A 427 -19.18 -23.25 15.58
N GLU A 428 -18.77 -24.14 14.69
CA GLU A 428 -18.74 -25.58 14.96
C GLU A 428 -17.61 -25.94 15.93
N ASN A 429 -16.47 -25.26 15.80
CA ASN A 429 -15.29 -25.45 16.65
C ASN A 429 -15.09 -24.36 17.71
N ASP A 430 -16.06 -23.46 17.87
CA ASP A 430 -16.02 -22.33 18.81
C ASP A 430 -14.76 -21.45 18.64
N LYS A 431 -14.39 -21.07 17.40
CA LYS A 431 -13.17 -20.30 17.10
C LYS A 431 -13.40 -19.08 16.23
N ILE A 432 -12.61 -18.03 16.47
CA ILE A 432 -12.45 -16.89 15.56
C ILE A 432 -11.03 -16.83 15.04
N TYR A 433 -10.90 -16.63 13.74
CA TYR A 433 -9.64 -16.42 13.03
C TYR A 433 -9.44 -14.94 12.71
N PHE A 434 -8.25 -14.42 12.99
CA PHE A 434 -7.94 -12.99 12.82
C PHE A 434 -6.46 -12.76 12.55
N LEU A 435 -6.14 -11.62 11.91
CA LEU A 435 -4.77 -11.16 11.72
C LEU A 435 -4.37 -10.19 12.84
N SER A 436 -3.18 -10.35 13.41
CA SER A 436 -2.68 -9.46 14.47
C SER A 436 -1.21 -9.10 14.34
N THR A 437 -0.83 -8.09 15.13
CA THR A 437 0.56 -7.61 15.31
C THR A 437 1.17 -8.13 16.62
N GLU A 438 0.69 -9.25 17.16
CA GLU A 438 1.12 -9.77 18.47
C GLU A 438 2.60 -10.19 18.49
N GLU A 439 3.14 -10.68 17.38
CA GLU A 439 4.55 -11.03 17.24
C GLU A 439 5.46 -9.80 17.08
N SER A 440 5.12 -8.93 16.12
CA SER A 440 5.86 -7.73 15.78
C SER A 440 4.89 -6.69 15.20
N GLN A 441 5.19 -5.41 15.40
CA GLN A 441 4.35 -4.33 14.87
C GLN A 441 4.36 -4.31 13.34
N GLN A 442 5.47 -4.70 12.73
CA GLN A 442 5.69 -4.70 11.28
C GLN A 442 5.15 -5.97 10.58
N SER A 443 4.84 -7.01 11.37
CA SER A 443 4.34 -8.30 10.88
C SER A 443 2.81 -8.41 11.01
N ARG A 444 2.23 -9.38 10.29
CA ARG A 444 0.81 -9.72 10.34
C ARG A 444 0.67 -11.23 10.33
N HIS A 445 0.42 -11.83 11.48
CA HIS A 445 0.25 -13.27 11.59
C HIS A 445 -1.22 -13.64 11.78
N LEU A 446 -1.58 -14.84 11.33
CA LEU A 446 -2.89 -15.43 11.51
C LEU A 446 -2.96 -16.14 12.87
N TYR A 447 -3.95 -15.77 13.66
CA TYR A 447 -4.25 -16.33 14.97
C TYR A 447 -5.66 -16.91 15.00
N SER A 448 -5.88 -17.84 15.91
CA SER A 448 -7.20 -18.29 16.33
C SER A 448 -7.41 -18.02 17.82
N VAL A 449 -8.61 -17.63 18.21
CA VAL A 449 -9.04 -17.54 19.62
C VAL A 449 -10.30 -18.36 19.85
N GLU A 450 -10.33 -19.11 20.95
CA GLU A 450 -11.52 -19.86 21.38
C GLU A 450 -12.60 -18.90 21.92
N LEU A 451 -13.87 -19.17 21.63
CA LEU A 451 -15.03 -18.40 22.10
C LEU A 451 -15.44 -18.77 23.54
N GLY A 452 -15.12 -19.99 23.96
CA GLY A 452 -15.40 -20.52 25.29
C GLY A 452 -14.22 -20.42 26.26
N GLY A 453 -14.51 -20.53 27.56
CA GLY A 453 -13.47 -20.70 28.58
C GLY A 453 -12.55 -19.49 28.79
N VAL A 454 -11.23 -19.73 28.73
CA VAL A 454 -10.16 -18.77 29.07
C VAL A 454 -9.70 -17.96 27.84
N PHE A 455 -10.38 -18.10 26.69
CA PHE A 455 -10.00 -17.45 25.43
C PHE A 455 -8.55 -17.77 25.03
N HIS A 456 -8.23 -19.06 24.96
CA HIS A 456 -6.90 -19.48 24.54
C HIS A 456 -6.64 -19.01 23.10
N ARG A 457 -5.50 -18.36 22.90
CA ARG A 457 -5.05 -17.85 21.60
C ARG A 457 -3.90 -18.71 21.09
N GLN A 458 -3.96 -19.05 19.82
CA GLN A 458 -2.93 -19.82 19.13
C GLN A 458 -2.51 -19.09 17.86
N CYS A 459 -1.20 -18.91 17.66
CA CYS A 459 -0.65 -18.45 16.39
C CYS A 459 -0.54 -19.62 15.41
N LEU A 460 -1.11 -19.46 14.21
CA LEU A 460 -1.07 -20.49 13.17
C LEU A 460 0.13 -20.34 12.23
N THR A 461 0.64 -19.11 12.07
CA THR A 461 1.66 -18.79 11.06
C THR A 461 3.06 -18.50 11.61
N CYS A 462 3.22 -18.26 12.92
CA CYS A 462 4.47 -17.74 13.50
C CYS A 462 5.71 -18.59 13.18
N ASN A 463 5.55 -19.91 13.07
CA ASN A 463 6.65 -20.84 12.76
C ASN A 463 6.38 -21.70 11.52
N LEU A 464 5.47 -21.25 10.64
CA LEU A 464 5.02 -22.05 9.50
C LEU A 464 6.01 -21.97 8.32
N PHE A 465 6.58 -20.80 8.10
CA PHE A 465 7.45 -20.51 6.98
C PHE A 465 8.65 -19.68 7.41
N GLU A 466 9.84 -20.06 6.93
CA GLU A 466 11.00 -19.20 7.02
C GLU A 466 10.82 -17.95 6.14
N ARG A 467 11.30 -16.80 6.62
CA ARG A 467 11.23 -15.50 5.93
C ARG A 467 9.81 -15.08 5.50
N CYS A 468 8.79 -15.45 6.28
CA CYS A 468 7.45 -14.92 6.09
C CYS A 468 6.81 -14.47 7.41
N SER A 469 6.42 -13.21 7.46
CA SER A 469 5.84 -12.58 8.65
C SER A 469 4.59 -11.76 8.34
N VAL A 470 4.37 -11.38 7.09
CA VAL A 470 3.16 -10.66 6.66
C VAL A 470 2.25 -11.61 5.90
N PHE A 471 1.09 -11.88 6.46
CA PHE A 471 0.11 -12.81 5.94
C PHE A 471 -1.22 -12.13 5.63
N LYS A 472 -1.91 -12.64 4.60
CA LYS A 472 -3.35 -12.46 4.35
C LYS A 472 -3.99 -13.84 4.29
N ALA A 473 -5.23 -13.98 4.78
CA ALA A 473 -5.95 -15.25 4.75
C ALA A 473 -7.38 -15.07 4.25
N ASP A 474 -7.79 -15.94 3.33
CA ASP A 474 -9.15 -15.99 2.77
C ASP A 474 -9.73 -17.40 3.01
N PHE A 475 -10.79 -17.50 3.81
CA PHE A 475 -11.39 -18.77 4.23
C PHE A 475 -12.44 -19.27 3.22
N SER A 476 -12.53 -20.59 3.11
CA SER A 476 -13.64 -21.27 2.44
C SER A 476 -15.00 -20.94 3.11
N PRO A 477 -16.13 -21.04 2.39
CA PRO A 477 -17.45 -20.68 2.93
C PRO A 477 -17.87 -21.40 4.22
N ASN A 478 -17.37 -22.61 4.48
CA ASN A 478 -17.62 -23.41 5.68
C ASN A 478 -16.42 -23.43 6.66
N GLN A 479 -15.39 -22.59 6.42
CA GLN A 479 -14.20 -22.44 7.27
C GLN A 479 -13.35 -23.71 7.42
N THR A 480 -13.56 -24.76 6.62
CA THR A 480 -12.77 -26.01 6.70
C THR A 480 -11.37 -25.89 6.12
N TYR A 481 -11.21 -25.04 5.11
CA TYR A 481 -9.94 -24.68 4.49
C TYR A 481 -9.77 -23.17 4.42
N PHE A 482 -8.52 -22.73 4.26
CA PHE A 482 -8.20 -21.34 3.98
C PHE A 482 -7.01 -21.23 3.02
N THR A 483 -7.06 -20.21 2.16
CA THR A 483 -5.92 -19.79 1.34
C THR A 483 -5.11 -18.79 2.15
N LEU A 484 -3.82 -19.04 2.27
CA LEU A 484 -2.87 -18.22 2.99
C LEU A 484 -1.90 -17.60 1.98
N TYR A 485 -1.84 -16.27 1.98
CA TYR A 485 -0.92 -15.49 1.18
C TYR A 485 0.21 -15.02 2.09
N CYS A 486 1.42 -15.46 1.80
CA CYS A 486 2.63 -14.87 2.36
C CYS A 486 3.04 -13.69 1.48
N LEU A 487 3.07 -12.49 2.06
CA LEU A 487 3.35 -11.25 1.34
C LEU A 487 4.77 -10.72 1.58
N GLY A 488 5.51 -11.28 2.54
CA GLY A 488 6.88 -10.86 2.84
C GLY A 488 7.36 -11.31 4.22
N PRO A 489 8.64 -11.08 4.57
CA PRO A 489 9.64 -10.29 3.83
C PRO A 489 10.36 -11.03 2.70
N GLY A 490 10.28 -12.36 2.65
CA GLY A 490 10.77 -13.15 1.51
C GLY A 490 9.90 -13.01 0.27
N VAL A 491 10.25 -13.76 -0.77
CA VAL A 491 9.44 -13.82 -2.01
C VAL A 491 8.01 -14.27 -1.69
N PRO A 492 6.97 -13.55 -2.18
CA PRO A 492 5.58 -13.91 -1.92
C PRO A 492 5.21 -15.31 -2.41
N LYS A 493 4.34 -15.98 -1.65
CA LYS A 493 3.86 -17.33 -1.96
C LYS A 493 2.41 -17.52 -1.52
N VAL A 494 1.70 -18.43 -2.19
CA VAL A 494 0.30 -18.74 -1.92
C VAL A 494 0.16 -20.22 -1.62
N THR A 495 -0.48 -20.53 -0.49
CA THR A 495 -0.67 -21.90 0.00
C THR A 495 -2.09 -22.13 0.47
N ILE A 496 -2.60 -23.36 0.37
CA ILE A 496 -3.93 -23.75 0.86
C ILE A 496 -3.77 -24.70 2.04
N HIS A 497 -4.42 -24.38 3.15
CA HIS A 497 -4.31 -25.07 4.43
C HIS A 497 -5.65 -25.67 4.85
N SER A 498 -5.61 -26.78 5.59
CA SER A 498 -6.76 -27.28 6.34
C SER A 498 -6.84 -26.58 7.69
N THR A 499 -8.04 -26.18 8.11
CA THR A 499 -8.27 -25.58 9.42
C THR A 499 -8.05 -26.59 10.56
N SER A 500 -8.27 -27.89 10.31
CA SER A 500 -8.08 -28.95 11.30
C SER A 500 -6.59 -29.23 11.61
N ASP A 501 -5.75 -29.09 10.59
CA ASP A 501 -4.29 -29.25 10.69
C ASP A 501 -3.60 -28.20 9.80
N PRO A 502 -3.39 -26.99 10.34
CA PRO A 502 -2.82 -25.88 9.58
C PRO A 502 -1.39 -26.13 9.07
N TYR A 503 -0.68 -27.12 9.60
CA TYR A 503 0.68 -27.44 9.16
C TYR A 503 0.70 -28.30 7.89
N ARG A 504 -0.43 -28.91 7.52
CA ARG A 504 -0.59 -29.65 6.27
C ARG A 504 -1.18 -28.75 5.20
N TYR A 505 -0.37 -28.40 4.22
CA TYR A 505 -0.77 -27.48 3.15
C TYR A 505 -0.31 -27.92 1.76
N THR A 506 -0.96 -27.34 0.76
CA THR A 506 -0.59 -27.47 -0.65
C THR A 506 -0.06 -26.13 -1.13
N VAL A 507 1.08 -26.13 -1.83
CA VAL A 507 1.64 -24.93 -2.45
C VAL A 507 0.95 -24.69 -3.78
N VAL A 508 0.38 -23.49 -3.94
CA VAL A 508 -0.33 -23.07 -5.15
C VAL A 508 0.60 -22.26 -6.06
N GLU A 509 1.35 -21.33 -5.47
CA GLU A 509 2.31 -20.48 -6.16
C GLU A 509 3.49 -20.21 -5.22
N ASP A 510 4.72 -20.39 -5.70
CA ASP A 510 5.95 -20.20 -4.94
C ASP A 510 6.88 -19.11 -5.50
N ASN A 511 6.53 -18.53 -6.65
CA ASN A 511 7.30 -17.53 -7.38
C ASN A 511 8.78 -17.93 -7.53
N SER A 512 9.04 -19.22 -7.80
CA SER A 512 10.39 -19.79 -7.91
C SER A 512 11.28 -19.09 -8.94
N LEU A 513 10.72 -18.62 -10.07
CA LEU A 513 11.45 -17.83 -11.08
C LEU A 513 12.00 -16.52 -10.51
N LEU A 514 11.19 -15.79 -9.74
CA LEU A 514 11.59 -14.57 -9.05
C LEU A 514 12.64 -14.86 -7.98
N ALA A 515 12.45 -15.93 -7.19
CA ALA A 515 13.41 -16.34 -6.16
C ALA A 515 14.79 -16.64 -6.74
N MET A 516 14.86 -17.48 -7.78
CA MET A 516 16.11 -17.81 -8.48
C MET A 516 16.78 -16.56 -9.09
N SER A 517 15.97 -15.65 -9.66
CA SER A 517 16.49 -14.43 -10.27
C SER A 517 17.09 -13.48 -9.22
N LEU A 518 16.45 -13.35 -8.06
CA LEU A 518 16.92 -12.52 -6.95
C LEU A 518 18.19 -13.06 -6.27
N GLU A 519 18.38 -14.39 -6.23
CA GLU A 519 19.61 -14.99 -5.69
C GLU A 519 20.87 -14.56 -6.44
N THR A 520 20.74 -14.17 -7.71
CA THR A 520 21.86 -13.68 -8.54
C THR A 520 22.14 -12.18 -8.38
N LYS A 521 21.37 -11.49 -7.53
CA LYS A 521 21.39 -10.03 -7.38
C LYS A 521 21.94 -9.60 -6.03
N ARG A 522 22.66 -8.48 -6.02
CA ARG A 522 23.06 -7.76 -4.80
C ARG A 522 21.88 -6.96 -4.28
N LEU A 523 21.15 -7.53 -3.32
CA LEU A 523 20.03 -6.89 -2.65
C LEU A 523 20.48 -6.19 -1.37
N SER A 524 19.82 -5.08 -1.04
CA SER A 524 20.04 -4.35 0.22
C SER A 524 19.61 -5.18 1.44
N GLU A 525 20.33 -5.00 2.55
CA GLU A 525 19.94 -5.55 3.84
C GLU A 525 18.88 -4.65 4.46
N THR A 526 17.77 -5.24 4.92
CA THR A 526 16.68 -4.49 5.56
C THR A 526 16.82 -4.55 7.07
N VAL A 527 16.80 -3.39 7.71
CA VAL A 527 16.89 -3.23 9.17
C VAL A 527 15.66 -2.48 9.65
N PHE A 528 15.00 -3.01 10.68
CA PHE A 528 13.89 -2.35 11.35
C PHE A 528 14.34 -1.80 12.70
N GLN A 529 13.93 -0.58 13.01
CA GLN A 529 14.24 0.07 14.27
C GLN A 529 13.06 0.88 14.76
N THR A 530 12.86 0.90 16.08
CA THR A 530 11.88 1.77 16.72
C THR A 530 12.64 2.83 17.52
N LEU A 531 12.37 4.10 17.23
CA LEU A 531 13.00 5.25 17.87
C LEU A 531 12.04 5.84 18.89
N SER A 532 12.44 5.85 20.16
CA SER A 532 11.68 6.48 21.23
C SER A 532 12.01 7.97 21.33
N SER A 533 11.01 8.83 21.14
CA SER A 533 11.08 10.27 21.44
C SER A 533 10.21 10.58 22.65
N ASP A 534 10.47 11.70 23.35
CA ASP A 534 9.88 12.09 24.66
C ASP A 534 8.36 11.90 24.81
N ASN A 535 7.61 11.81 23.71
CA ASN A 535 6.15 11.60 23.72
C ASN A 535 5.63 10.53 22.72
N SER A 536 6.49 9.82 21.98
CA SER A 536 6.05 8.75 21.05
C SER A 536 7.20 7.92 20.48
N ASP A 537 6.92 6.64 20.22
CA ASP A 537 7.78 5.73 19.45
C ASP A 537 7.49 5.88 17.95
N LEU A 538 8.52 5.84 17.10
CA LEU A 538 8.39 5.89 15.64
C LEU A 538 9.10 4.68 15.04
N ASP A 539 8.42 3.98 14.14
CA ASP A 539 9.01 2.87 13.41
C ASP A 539 9.78 3.38 12.20
N LEU A 540 10.92 2.75 11.94
CA LEU A 540 11.85 3.05 10.87
C LEU A 540 12.20 1.74 10.15
N LYS A 541 12.09 1.75 8.82
CA LYS A 541 12.65 0.71 7.95
C LYS A 541 13.82 1.32 7.20
N MET A 542 15.00 0.73 7.33
CA MET A 542 16.17 1.09 6.55
C MET A 542 16.52 -0.04 5.58
N CYS A 543 16.83 0.29 4.34
CA CYS A 543 17.45 -0.64 3.41
C CYS A 543 18.86 -0.14 3.11
N LEU A 544 19.85 -0.90 3.54
CA LEU A 544 21.26 -0.54 3.49
C LEU A 544 21.97 -1.34 2.38
N PRO A 545 22.84 -0.71 1.58
CA PRO A 545 23.64 -1.43 0.59
C PRO A 545 24.50 -2.55 1.23
N PRO A 546 24.78 -3.65 0.51
CA PRO A 546 25.67 -4.69 1.01
C PRO A 546 27.05 -4.15 1.42
N GLY A 547 27.49 -4.45 2.64
CA GLY A 547 28.79 -4.00 3.16
C GLY A 547 28.84 -2.52 3.56
N TYR A 548 27.70 -1.92 3.92
CA TYR A 548 27.56 -0.49 4.23
C TYR A 548 28.53 0.06 5.30
N GLY A 549 29.02 -0.77 6.21
CA GLY A 549 29.88 -0.31 7.32
C GLY A 549 31.26 0.23 6.92
N ARG A 550 31.63 0.19 5.62
CA ARG A 550 32.95 0.64 5.14
C ARG A 550 32.97 2.06 4.57
N ASN A 551 31.84 2.58 4.10
CA ASN A 551 31.75 3.84 3.36
C ASN A 551 30.62 4.72 3.89
N LEU A 552 30.67 6.02 3.58
CA LEU A 552 29.56 6.94 3.80
C LEU A 552 28.59 6.86 2.62
N HIS A 553 27.33 6.59 2.93
CA HIS A 553 26.26 6.41 1.96
C HIS A 553 25.33 7.62 1.93
N PRO A 554 24.97 8.14 0.74
CA PRO A 554 23.90 9.12 0.64
C PRO A 554 22.57 8.48 1.07
N LEU A 555 21.64 9.30 1.55
CA LEU A 555 20.39 8.85 2.15
C LEU A 555 19.19 9.35 1.35
N LEU A 556 18.27 8.45 1.03
CA LEU A 556 16.95 8.78 0.48
C LEU A 556 15.87 8.48 1.52
N ILE A 557 15.18 9.53 1.96
CA ILE A 557 13.99 9.43 2.80
C ILE A 557 12.75 9.27 1.92
N ILE A 558 11.98 8.20 2.13
CA ILE A 558 10.73 7.93 1.41
C ILE A 558 9.56 8.12 2.36
N ILE A 559 8.66 9.05 1.99
CA ILE A 559 7.48 9.40 2.78
C ILE A 559 6.24 8.83 2.12
N ASP A 560 5.48 8.08 2.91
CA ASP A 560 4.23 7.47 2.48
C ASP A 560 3.09 8.49 2.33
N SER A 561 2.11 8.09 1.52
CA SER A 561 1.05 8.90 0.96
C SER A 561 -0.31 8.76 1.66
N ILE A 562 -0.46 7.83 2.63
CA ILE A 562 -1.77 7.48 3.22
C ILE A 562 -1.73 7.53 4.76
N PRO A 563 -2.44 8.47 5.42
CA PRO A 563 -2.53 8.49 6.88
C PRO A 563 -3.20 7.22 7.43
N GLY A 564 -2.61 6.63 8.45
CA GLY A 564 -3.16 5.45 9.13
C GLY A 564 -2.85 4.12 8.44
N ARG A 565 -2.26 4.13 7.24
CA ARG A 565 -1.58 2.95 6.70
C ARG A 565 -0.21 2.83 7.35
N GLN A 566 0.21 1.60 7.62
CA GLN A 566 1.54 1.36 8.17
C GLN A 566 2.57 1.38 7.04
N SER A 567 3.37 2.44 7.00
CA SER A 567 4.43 2.63 5.99
C SER A 567 5.65 1.73 6.23
N VAL A 568 5.86 1.30 7.48
CA VAL A 568 6.96 0.42 7.89
C VAL A 568 6.41 -0.98 8.10
N THR A 569 6.53 -1.80 7.06
CA THR A 569 6.05 -3.19 7.01
C THR A 569 7.14 -4.12 6.50
N GLU A 570 7.06 -5.38 6.92
CA GLU A 570 7.85 -6.50 6.40
C GLU A 570 7.28 -7.06 5.08
N GLU A 571 6.30 -6.40 4.45
CA GLU A 571 5.82 -6.76 3.11
C GLU A 571 6.95 -6.65 2.09
N PHE A 572 7.02 -7.63 1.19
CA PHE A 572 8.00 -7.67 0.10
C PHE A 572 7.66 -6.57 -0.91
N ALA A 573 8.65 -5.73 -1.20
CA ALA A 573 8.55 -4.69 -2.21
C ALA A 573 9.83 -4.67 -3.03
N LEU A 574 9.67 -4.54 -4.36
CA LEU A 574 10.77 -4.41 -5.29
C LEU A 574 10.41 -3.31 -6.31
N GLY A 575 11.17 -2.22 -6.30
CA GLY A 575 10.92 -1.07 -7.15
C GLY A 575 12.18 -0.26 -7.46
N TRP A 576 11.97 0.93 -7.99
CA TRP A 576 13.06 1.83 -8.34
C TRP A 576 13.96 2.24 -7.14
N PRO A 577 13.49 2.35 -5.88
CA PRO A 577 14.38 2.64 -4.75
C PRO A 577 15.44 1.55 -4.55
N GLU A 578 15.06 0.28 -4.67
CA GLU A 578 15.97 -0.86 -4.53
C GLU A 578 17.02 -0.87 -5.65
N VAL A 579 16.65 -0.43 -6.87
CA VAL A 579 17.60 -0.21 -7.98
C VAL A 579 18.58 0.90 -7.63
N LEU A 580 18.12 2.02 -7.08
CA LEU A 580 18.98 3.12 -6.65
C LEU A 580 19.99 2.66 -5.59
N SER A 581 19.54 1.88 -4.61
CA SER A 581 20.40 1.33 -3.56
C SER A 581 21.43 0.34 -4.13
N SER A 582 20.99 -0.59 -5.00
CA SER A 582 21.87 -1.61 -5.59
C SER A 582 22.91 -1.03 -6.57
N LEU A 583 22.51 -0.06 -7.40
CA LEU A 583 23.39 0.55 -8.41
C LEU A 583 24.33 1.60 -7.84
N HIS A 584 23.80 2.51 -7.02
CA HIS A 584 24.50 3.72 -6.60
C HIS A 584 24.86 3.72 -5.11
N GLY A 585 24.54 2.65 -4.37
CA GLY A 585 24.91 2.53 -2.96
C GLY A 585 24.20 3.55 -2.08
N VAL A 586 22.96 3.93 -2.42
CA VAL A 586 22.14 4.85 -1.62
C VAL A 586 21.45 4.08 -0.49
N ALA A 587 21.55 4.58 0.74
CA ALA A 587 20.77 4.09 1.87
C ALA A 587 19.33 4.59 1.75
N LEU A 588 18.35 3.73 1.99
CA LEU A 588 16.94 4.06 1.92
C LEU A 588 16.32 4.04 3.31
N ALA A 589 15.45 5.00 3.63
CA ALA A 589 14.73 5.02 4.89
C ALA A 589 13.24 5.35 4.69
N TRP A 590 12.36 4.51 5.24
CA TRP A 590 10.93 4.77 5.37
C TRP A 590 10.61 5.08 6.82
N ILE A 591 10.02 6.25 7.05
CA ILE A 591 9.67 6.71 8.38
C ILE A 591 8.18 6.50 8.59
N GLY A 592 7.83 5.62 9.53
CA GLY A 592 6.47 5.33 9.93
C GLY A 592 5.75 6.54 10.52
N SER A 593 4.47 6.32 10.82
CA SER A 593 3.73 7.22 11.72
C SER A 593 3.97 6.79 13.16
N ARG A 594 3.62 7.64 14.14
CA ARG A 594 3.74 7.31 15.57
C ARG A 594 3.16 5.92 15.88
N SER A 595 3.98 5.07 16.50
CA SER A 595 3.62 3.72 16.93
C SER A 595 2.60 3.77 18.07
N ARG A 596 1.62 2.88 17.99
CA ARG A 596 0.52 2.76 18.95
C ARG A 596 0.95 2.27 20.32
N ILE A 597 2.09 1.57 20.41
CA ILE A 597 2.66 1.04 21.67
C ILE A 597 2.98 2.17 22.66
N SER A 598 3.31 3.35 22.15
CA SER A 598 3.65 4.53 22.94
C SER A 598 2.45 5.38 23.39
N GLN A 599 1.22 5.10 22.92
CA GLN A 599 0.04 5.92 23.22
C GLN A 599 -0.56 5.71 24.62
N GLY A 600 0.21 5.09 25.52
CA GLY A 600 -0.21 4.77 26.87
C GLY A 600 -0.34 5.87 27.89
N GLN A 601 0.25 7.02 27.60
CA GLN A 601 0.11 8.18 28.47
C GLN A 601 -0.74 9.23 27.80
N LYS A 602 -1.98 9.36 28.31
CA LYS A 602 -2.74 10.62 28.35
C LYS A 602 -2.58 11.52 27.10
N SER A 603 -2.67 10.97 25.90
CA SER A 603 -2.89 11.83 24.75
C SER A 603 -4.34 12.26 24.83
N SER A 604 -4.58 13.43 25.45
CA SER A 604 -5.75 14.23 25.12
C SER A 604 -5.86 14.22 23.60
N ALA A 605 -6.94 13.61 23.08
CA ALA A 605 -7.30 13.53 21.66
C ALA A 605 -6.38 14.41 20.81
N LEU A 606 -5.37 13.78 20.19
CA LEU A 606 -4.43 14.43 19.28
C LEU A 606 -5.26 15.35 18.38
N ASP A 607 -5.00 16.65 18.46
CA ASP A 607 -5.86 17.64 17.82
C ASP A 607 -5.89 17.34 16.31
N PRO A 608 -7.03 16.89 15.75
CA PRO A 608 -7.12 16.56 14.33
C PRO A 608 -6.71 17.76 13.46
N HIS A 609 -6.90 18.99 13.98
CA HIS A 609 -6.49 20.25 13.35
C HIS A 609 -4.96 20.46 13.23
N LYS A 610 -4.12 19.50 13.67
CA LYS A 610 -2.65 19.56 13.60
C LYS A 610 -2.00 18.44 12.78
N LEU A 611 -2.71 17.90 11.78
CA LEU A 611 -2.22 16.87 10.85
C LEU A 611 -0.79 17.12 10.34
N SER A 612 -0.44 18.40 10.09
CA SER A 612 0.86 18.78 9.54
C SER A 612 1.96 18.96 10.60
N SER A 613 1.72 19.73 11.66
CA SER A 613 2.82 20.24 12.51
C SER A 613 3.46 19.16 13.39
N LEU A 614 2.67 18.18 13.85
CA LEU A 614 3.16 17.12 14.74
C LEU A 614 3.92 16.04 13.95
N ASN A 615 3.48 15.72 12.74
CA ASN A 615 4.10 14.67 11.92
C ASN A 615 5.45 15.10 11.31
N ILE A 616 5.62 16.39 10.99
CA ILE A 616 6.87 16.90 10.41
C ILE A 616 8.01 16.89 11.43
N LYS A 617 7.76 17.41 12.64
CA LYS A 617 8.80 17.49 13.69
C LYS A 617 9.37 16.12 14.04
N ASP A 618 8.51 15.13 14.14
CA ASP A 618 8.88 13.74 14.41
C ASP A 618 9.77 13.17 13.29
N LYS A 619 9.37 13.36 12.03
CA LYS A 619 10.14 12.88 10.88
C LYS A 619 11.50 13.57 10.78
N LEU A 620 11.58 14.87 11.05
CA LEU A 620 12.84 15.60 11.10
C LEU A 620 13.76 15.09 12.21
N GLY A 621 13.24 14.81 13.41
CA GLY A 621 14.03 14.21 14.49
C GLY A 621 14.58 12.82 14.14
N VAL A 622 13.84 12.02 13.34
CA VAL A 622 14.36 10.76 12.81
C VAL A 622 15.48 10.99 11.78
N VAL A 623 15.36 12.00 10.92
CA VAL A 623 16.43 12.36 9.97
C VAL A 623 17.69 12.83 10.71
N GLU A 624 17.55 13.68 11.73
CA GLU A 624 18.66 14.11 12.59
C GLU A 624 19.36 12.92 13.27
N TRP A 625 18.59 11.91 13.71
CA TRP A 625 19.15 10.68 14.26
C TRP A 625 19.89 9.85 13.19
N LEU A 626 19.32 9.73 11.99
CA LEU A 626 19.96 9.02 10.87
C LEU A 626 21.30 9.67 10.46
N MET A 627 21.40 10.99 10.54
CA MET A 627 22.64 11.74 10.26
C MET A 627 23.78 11.42 11.25
N GLN A 628 23.47 10.92 12.45
CA GLN A 628 24.47 10.54 13.44
C GLN A 628 25.05 9.15 13.19
N LEU A 629 24.49 8.39 12.25
CA LEU A 629 24.98 7.05 11.93
C LEU A 629 26.31 7.13 11.18
N PRO A 630 27.33 6.33 11.55
CA PRO A 630 28.70 6.47 11.04
C PRO A 630 28.87 6.09 9.55
N TYR A 631 27.82 5.57 8.93
CA TYR A 631 27.79 5.13 7.53
C TYR A 631 26.82 5.96 6.67
N ILE A 632 26.20 7.00 7.24
CA ILE A 632 25.31 7.92 6.52
C ILE A 632 26.05 9.24 6.28
N ASP A 633 25.96 9.75 5.06
CA ASP A 633 26.48 11.04 4.69
C ASP A 633 25.43 12.14 4.92
N GLY A 634 25.62 12.92 6.00
CA GLY A 634 24.71 14.00 6.37
C GLY A 634 24.62 15.13 5.35
N ARG A 635 25.58 15.28 4.43
CA ARG A 635 25.55 16.32 3.37
C ARG A 635 24.77 15.86 2.13
N ARG A 636 24.45 14.57 2.01
CA ARG A 636 23.80 13.98 0.83
C ARG A 636 22.50 13.26 1.20
N ILE A 637 21.52 14.06 1.62
CA ILE A 637 20.18 13.59 1.96
C ILE A 637 19.17 14.11 0.96
N ALA A 638 18.35 13.22 0.41
CA ALA A 638 17.22 13.56 -0.44
C ALA A 638 15.91 13.05 0.14
N VAL A 639 14.80 13.69 -0.22
CA VAL A 639 13.45 13.26 0.16
C VAL A 639 12.59 12.98 -1.07
N TYR A 640 11.86 11.86 -1.04
CA TYR A 640 10.86 11.50 -2.04
C TYR A 640 9.49 11.30 -1.41
N GLY A 641 8.44 11.80 -2.07
CA GLY A 641 7.07 11.60 -1.63
C GLY A 641 6.05 11.76 -2.76
N LYS A 642 4.96 11.00 -2.67
CA LYS A 642 3.82 11.04 -3.62
C LYS A 642 2.53 11.46 -2.90
N GLY A 643 1.67 12.26 -3.52
CA GLY A 643 0.37 12.62 -2.93
C GLY A 643 0.54 13.41 -1.63
N LEU A 644 -0.01 12.89 -0.53
CA LEU A 644 0.27 13.44 0.81
C LEU A 644 1.74 13.31 1.22
N GLY A 645 2.45 12.27 0.77
CA GLY A 645 3.89 12.16 0.98
C GLY A 645 4.65 13.29 0.30
N GLY A 646 4.16 13.75 -0.86
CA GLY A 646 4.71 14.93 -1.55
C GLY A 646 4.44 16.24 -0.80
N TYR A 647 3.24 16.38 -0.22
CA TYR A 647 2.93 17.48 0.72
C TYR A 647 3.90 17.51 1.91
N LEU A 648 4.08 16.35 2.57
CA LEU A 648 4.96 16.21 3.74
C LEU A 648 6.43 16.45 3.37
N GLY A 649 6.88 15.95 2.22
CA GLY A 649 8.23 16.19 1.72
C GLY A 649 8.52 17.67 1.50
N LEU A 650 7.64 18.40 0.80
CA LEU A 650 7.79 19.84 0.62
C LEU A 650 7.68 20.60 1.94
N LYS A 651 6.79 20.20 2.84
CA LYS A 651 6.70 20.81 4.17
C LYS A 651 7.95 20.59 5.02
N MET A 652 8.60 19.42 4.91
CA MET A 652 9.89 19.16 5.56
C MET A 652 10.97 20.10 5.03
N LEU A 653 11.04 20.34 3.71
CA LEU A 653 11.93 21.37 3.14
C LEU A 653 11.64 22.76 3.71
N THR A 654 10.37 23.16 3.83
CA THR A 654 10.02 24.47 4.41
C THR A 654 10.26 24.59 5.92
N ALA A 655 10.56 23.49 6.61
CA ALA A 655 10.71 23.45 8.06
C ALA A 655 12.17 23.44 8.51
N THR A 656 13.11 23.24 7.59
CA THR A 656 14.54 23.19 7.86
C THR A 656 15.30 24.12 6.91
N ASP A 657 16.46 24.58 7.35
CA ASP A 657 17.39 25.30 6.49
C ASP A 657 18.48 24.30 6.07
N GLN A 658 18.56 23.99 4.76
CA GLN A 658 19.62 23.18 4.14
C GLN A 658 19.83 21.74 4.64
N MET A 659 18.86 21.12 5.33
CA MET A 659 18.97 19.70 5.75
C MET A 659 18.94 18.73 4.56
N PHE A 660 18.22 19.07 3.49
CA PHE A 660 18.07 18.23 2.31
C PHE A 660 18.79 18.87 1.13
N LYS A 661 19.60 18.08 0.42
CA LYS A 661 20.29 18.55 -0.80
C LYS A 661 19.30 18.72 -1.96
N CYS A 662 18.29 17.86 -2.03
CA CYS A 662 17.18 18.01 -2.96
C CYS A 662 15.95 17.18 -2.56
N ALA A 663 14.84 17.41 -3.26
CA ALA A 663 13.66 16.55 -3.19
C ALA A 663 13.13 16.14 -4.56
N ALA A 664 12.39 15.04 -4.60
CA ALA A 664 11.55 14.66 -5.73
C ALA A 664 10.12 14.41 -5.23
N VAL A 665 9.14 15.14 -5.77
CA VAL A 665 7.75 15.07 -5.31
C VAL A 665 6.80 14.79 -6.46
N MET A 666 5.94 13.80 -6.30
CA MET A 666 4.95 13.40 -7.30
C MET A 666 3.53 13.74 -6.85
N ALA A 667 2.79 14.45 -7.69
CA ALA A 667 1.40 14.84 -7.46
C ALA A 667 1.15 15.34 -6.02
N PRO A 668 1.89 16.35 -5.52
CA PRO A 668 1.79 16.78 -4.14
C PRO A 668 0.44 17.46 -3.87
N ILE A 669 -0.18 17.14 -2.73
CA ILE A 669 -1.28 17.95 -2.20
C ILE A 669 -0.67 19.26 -1.70
N THR A 670 -1.20 20.39 -2.14
CA THR A 670 -0.65 21.73 -1.79
C THR A 670 -1.55 22.55 -0.87
N ASP A 671 -2.86 22.33 -0.95
CA ASP A 671 -3.87 22.98 -0.12
C ASP A 671 -5.07 22.03 0.05
N PHE A 672 -5.41 21.70 1.30
CA PHE A 672 -6.52 20.78 1.60
C PHE A 672 -7.91 21.36 1.26
N LYS A 673 -8.04 22.66 1.03
CA LYS A 673 -9.27 23.26 0.46
C LYS A 673 -9.52 22.80 -0.98
N LEU A 674 -8.47 22.46 -1.71
CA LEU A 674 -8.56 21.99 -3.10
C LEU A 674 -8.78 20.48 -3.21
N TYR A 675 -8.55 19.74 -2.12
CA TYR A 675 -8.67 18.29 -2.07
C TYR A 675 -10.08 17.85 -1.62
N SER A 676 -10.35 16.54 -1.65
CA SER A 676 -11.68 15.97 -1.44
C SER A 676 -12.27 16.28 -0.06
N ALA A 677 -13.58 16.52 -0.01
CA ALA A 677 -14.31 16.77 1.24
C ALA A 677 -14.17 15.60 2.22
N ALA A 678 -14.31 14.37 1.72
CA ALA A 678 -14.23 13.15 2.53
C ALA A 678 -12.84 12.92 3.17
N PHE A 679 -11.77 13.44 2.56
CA PHE A 679 -10.43 13.39 3.15
C PHE A 679 -10.17 14.61 4.02
N SER A 680 -10.27 15.81 3.47
CA SER A 680 -9.89 17.04 4.17
C SER A 680 -10.73 17.28 5.42
N GLU A 681 -12.04 17.03 5.38
CA GLU A 681 -12.91 17.26 6.53
C GLU A 681 -12.74 16.22 7.63
N ARG A 682 -12.27 15.00 7.28
CA ARG A 682 -11.94 13.93 8.24
C ARG A 682 -10.79 14.34 9.16
N TYR A 683 -9.81 15.07 8.63
CA TYR A 683 -8.63 15.48 9.39
C TYR A 683 -8.73 16.93 9.88
N LEU A 684 -9.19 17.87 9.07
CA LEU A 684 -9.18 19.30 9.41
C LEU A 684 -10.54 19.84 9.88
N GLY A 685 -11.59 19.04 9.80
CA GLY A 685 -12.97 19.48 10.06
C GLY A 685 -13.56 20.30 8.91
N LEU A 686 -14.73 20.90 9.16
CA LEU A 686 -15.42 21.71 8.15
C LEU A 686 -14.71 23.05 7.95
N PRO A 687 -14.36 23.45 6.71
CA PRO A 687 -13.57 24.66 6.47
C PRO A 687 -14.27 25.94 6.93
N ASN A 688 -15.61 26.00 6.88
CA ASN A 688 -16.37 27.18 7.35
C ASN A 688 -16.31 27.38 8.88
N LYS A 689 -15.89 26.37 9.63
CA LYS A 689 -15.73 26.43 11.09
C LYS A 689 -14.26 26.49 11.50
N GLU A 690 -13.41 25.77 10.76
CA GLU A 690 -12.01 25.50 11.10
C GLU A 690 -11.02 26.12 10.10
N GLU A 691 -11.29 27.35 9.66
CA GLU A 691 -10.51 28.00 8.59
C GLU A 691 -9.02 28.12 8.92
N HIS A 692 -8.68 28.42 10.18
CA HIS A 692 -7.30 28.52 10.65
C HIS A 692 -6.53 27.20 10.44
N SER A 693 -7.18 26.06 10.66
CA SER A 693 -6.58 24.73 10.50
C SER A 693 -6.23 24.45 9.03
N TYR A 694 -7.07 24.88 8.10
CA TYR A 694 -6.77 24.79 6.67
C TYR A 694 -5.66 25.74 6.22
N MET A 695 -5.61 26.97 6.75
CA MET A 695 -4.53 27.92 6.45
C MET A 695 -3.18 27.39 6.95
N ALA A 696 -3.11 26.93 8.20
CA ALA A 696 -1.89 26.38 8.77
C ALA A 696 -1.38 25.12 8.05
N ALA A 697 -2.29 24.31 7.52
CA ALA A 697 -1.98 23.11 6.75
C ALA A 697 -1.71 23.38 5.25
N SER A 698 -1.83 24.62 4.76
CA SER A 698 -1.54 24.94 3.37
C SER A 698 -0.04 25.10 3.15
N LEU A 699 0.52 24.47 2.12
CA LEU A 699 1.90 24.68 1.70
C LEU A 699 2.08 26.05 1.04
N LEU A 700 1.01 26.58 0.43
CA LEU A 700 1.04 27.82 -0.33
C LEU A 700 1.35 29.05 0.55
N GLU A 701 1.09 28.97 1.85
CA GLU A 701 1.40 30.02 2.84
C GLU A 701 2.91 30.07 3.20
N ASP A 702 3.63 28.95 3.08
CA ASP A 702 5.06 28.85 3.42
C ASP A 702 5.98 28.97 2.18
N ILE A 703 5.45 29.37 1.03
CA ILE A 703 6.13 29.25 -0.27
C ILE A 703 7.50 29.94 -0.31
N HIS A 704 7.66 31.05 0.41
CA HIS A 704 8.89 31.84 0.45
C HIS A 704 10.12 31.03 0.89
N LYS A 705 9.89 29.99 1.69
CA LYS A 705 10.94 29.11 2.20
C LYS A 705 11.45 28.10 1.17
N LEU A 706 10.70 27.87 0.09
CA LEU A 706 11.14 27.01 -1.02
C LEU A 706 12.02 27.74 -2.03
N LYS A 707 12.37 29.02 -1.82
CA LYS A 707 13.07 29.83 -2.82
C LYS A 707 14.45 29.26 -3.19
N ASN A 708 15.19 28.78 -2.20
CA ASN A 708 16.56 28.29 -2.36
C ASN A 708 16.63 26.75 -2.40
N GLU A 709 15.48 26.08 -2.35
CA GLU A 709 15.40 24.62 -2.32
C GLU A 709 15.39 24.05 -3.75
N ASN A 710 16.08 22.93 -3.95
CA ASN A 710 16.09 22.24 -5.24
C ASN A 710 15.15 21.04 -5.22
N PHE A 711 14.08 21.08 -6.00
CA PHE A 711 13.17 19.96 -6.11
C PHE A 711 12.63 19.71 -7.51
N LEU A 712 12.40 18.43 -7.79
CA LEU A 712 11.72 17.94 -8.98
C LEU A 712 10.25 17.74 -8.66
N LEU A 713 9.39 18.48 -9.35
CA LEU A 713 7.95 18.31 -9.32
C LEU A 713 7.50 17.43 -10.48
N ILE A 714 6.79 16.35 -10.17
CA ILE A 714 6.26 15.40 -11.16
C ILE A 714 4.74 15.36 -11.06
N HIS A 715 4.01 15.42 -12.17
CA HIS A 715 2.55 15.29 -12.13
C HIS A 715 1.97 14.75 -13.46
N GLY A 716 1.01 13.82 -13.36
CA GLY A 716 0.11 13.49 -14.46
C GLY A 716 -0.94 14.59 -14.68
N THR A 717 -1.12 15.06 -15.91
CA THR A 717 -2.04 16.18 -16.17
C THR A 717 -3.52 15.79 -16.04
N ALA A 718 -3.84 14.49 -16.12
CA ALA A 718 -5.17 13.93 -15.94
C ALA A 718 -5.36 13.24 -14.58
N ASP A 719 -4.62 13.68 -13.55
CA ASP A 719 -4.76 13.17 -12.19
C ASP A 719 -6.15 13.49 -11.61
N ALA A 720 -6.97 12.45 -11.45
CA ALA A 720 -8.32 12.54 -10.88
C ALA A 720 -8.35 12.49 -9.34
N ARG A 721 -7.23 12.21 -8.67
CA ARG A 721 -7.13 12.09 -7.21
C ARG A 721 -6.60 13.38 -6.61
N VAL A 722 -5.36 13.73 -6.96
CA VAL A 722 -4.75 15.03 -6.64
C VAL A 722 -4.75 15.83 -7.92
N HIS A 723 -5.73 16.70 -8.13
CA HIS A 723 -5.81 17.43 -9.40
C HIS A 723 -4.53 18.19 -9.73
N PHE A 724 -4.18 18.24 -11.02
CA PHE A 724 -3.07 19.07 -11.51
C PHE A 724 -3.15 20.53 -11.04
N GLN A 725 -4.36 21.02 -10.72
CA GLN A 725 -4.58 22.31 -10.05
C GLN A 725 -3.66 22.53 -8.84
N HIS A 726 -3.40 21.50 -8.03
CA HIS A 726 -2.50 21.62 -6.88
C HIS A 726 -1.09 22.06 -7.29
N SER A 727 -0.52 21.43 -8.33
CA SER A 727 0.77 21.81 -8.87
C SER A 727 0.72 23.11 -9.63
N ALA A 728 -0.35 23.41 -10.36
CA ALA A 728 -0.50 24.69 -11.05
C ALA A 728 -0.51 25.89 -10.08
N GLU A 729 -1.23 25.78 -8.95
CA GLU A 729 -1.22 26.80 -7.89
C GLU A 729 0.18 26.94 -7.27
N LEU A 730 0.86 25.84 -6.99
CA LEU A 730 2.23 25.85 -6.47
C LEU A 730 3.20 26.53 -7.45
N LEU A 731 3.19 26.14 -8.73
CA LEU A 731 4.01 26.70 -9.79
C LEU A 731 3.78 28.21 -9.94
N SER A 732 2.52 28.66 -9.92
CA SER A 732 2.20 30.09 -9.96
C SER A 732 2.83 30.87 -8.82
N ARG A 733 2.88 30.29 -7.60
CA ARG A 733 3.49 30.92 -6.44
C ARG A 733 5.02 30.88 -6.47
N LEU A 734 5.62 29.78 -6.92
CA LEU A 734 7.08 29.65 -7.11
C LEU A 734 7.61 30.69 -8.11
N VAL A 735 6.92 30.87 -9.24
CA VAL A 735 7.29 31.88 -10.24
C VAL A 735 7.24 33.29 -9.65
N LYS A 736 6.23 33.60 -8.82
CA LYS A 736 6.11 34.91 -8.16
C LYS A 736 7.25 35.25 -7.20
N ILE A 737 7.88 34.23 -6.61
CA ILE A 737 9.02 34.41 -5.69
C ILE A 737 10.37 34.18 -6.35
N GLU A 738 10.37 33.90 -7.66
CA GLU A 738 11.56 33.61 -8.47
C GLU A 738 12.34 32.39 -7.93
N ALA A 739 11.63 31.36 -7.48
CA ALA A 739 12.21 30.10 -7.02
C ALA A 739 12.59 29.20 -8.21
N ASN A 740 13.72 28.51 -8.10
CA ASN A 740 14.12 27.49 -9.06
C ASN A 740 13.37 26.18 -8.79
N TYR A 741 12.92 25.50 -9.84
CA TYR A 741 12.32 24.17 -9.73
C TYR A 741 12.50 23.40 -11.04
N SER A 742 12.50 22.07 -10.95
CA SER A 742 12.41 21.19 -12.12
C SER A 742 10.99 20.65 -12.24
N LEU A 743 10.46 20.53 -13.46
CA LEU A 743 9.10 20.05 -13.71
C LEU A 743 9.10 18.94 -14.76
N GLN A 744 8.46 17.81 -14.43
CA GLN A 744 8.18 16.73 -15.36
C GLN A 744 6.67 16.46 -15.38
N LEU A 745 6.03 16.72 -16.52
CA LEU A 745 4.61 16.43 -16.72
C LEU A 745 4.42 15.18 -17.56
N TYR A 746 3.37 14.43 -17.24
CA TYR A 746 2.89 13.32 -18.04
C TYR A 746 1.52 13.67 -18.62
N PRO A 747 1.44 14.04 -19.91
CA PRO A 747 0.17 14.38 -20.57
C PRO A 747 -0.81 13.20 -20.50
N ASP A 748 -2.06 13.50 -20.15
CA ASP A 748 -3.19 12.57 -20.05
C ASP A 748 -3.01 11.36 -19.12
N GLU A 749 -1.95 11.34 -18.32
CA GLU A 749 -1.76 10.35 -17.26
C GLU A 749 -2.39 10.78 -15.93
N GLY A 750 -2.79 9.78 -15.14
CA GLY A 750 -3.45 9.97 -13.86
C GLY A 750 -2.50 10.02 -12.64
N HIS A 751 -3.06 9.82 -11.45
CA HIS A 751 -2.30 9.75 -10.19
C HIS A 751 -1.28 8.60 -10.17
N THR A 752 -1.68 7.47 -10.72
CA THR A 752 -0.80 6.35 -11.04
C THR A 752 -0.65 6.32 -12.54
N LEU A 753 0.60 6.37 -13.02
CA LEU A 753 0.89 6.32 -14.44
C LEU A 753 0.55 4.91 -14.94
N ARG A 754 -0.40 4.82 -15.88
CA ARG A 754 -0.94 3.55 -16.35
C ARG A 754 -0.21 3.04 -17.59
N GLU A 755 0.24 3.92 -18.46
CA GLU A 755 1.03 3.49 -19.60
C GLU A 755 2.38 2.98 -19.09
N GLU A 756 2.70 1.74 -19.45
CA GLU A 756 3.95 1.08 -19.07
C GLU A 756 5.16 1.96 -19.42
N ARG A 757 5.14 2.60 -20.60
CA ARG A 757 6.21 3.51 -21.03
C ARG A 757 6.34 4.75 -20.16
N SER A 758 5.22 5.33 -19.73
CA SER A 758 5.21 6.49 -18.83
C SER A 758 5.79 6.11 -17.46
N ASN A 759 5.42 4.92 -16.95
CA ASN A 759 5.91 4.38 -15.70
C ASN A 759 7.42 4.09 -15.74
N GLN A 760 7.90 3.43 -16.80
CA GLN A 760 9.32 3.20 -17.04
C GLN A 760 10.10 4.53 -17.14
N HIS A 761 9.58 5.51 -17.88
CA HIS A 761 10.18 6.84 -17.98
C HIS A 761 10.23 7.56 -16.63
N LEU A 762 9.19 7.44 -15.80
CA LEU A 762 9.17 7.98 -14.44
C LEU A 762 10.30 7.39 -13.59
N HIS A 763 10.45 6.07 -13.59
CA HIS A 763 11.53 5.42 -12.85
C HIS A 763 12.91 5.88 -13.33
N ARG A 764 13.13 5.99 -14.64
CA ARG A 764 14.40 6.52 -15.20
C ARG A 764 14.64 7.97 -14.77
N THR A 765 13.59 8.79 -14.79
CA THR A 765 13.66 10.21 -14.38
C THR A 765 14.04 10.34 -12.91
N LEU A 766 13.37 9.58 -12.02
CA LEU A 766 13.65 9.58 -10.59
C LEU A 766 15.07 9.11 -10.29
N LEU A 767 15.49 7.99 -10.89
CA LEU A 767 16.85 7.45 -10.73
C LEU A 767 17.91 8.46 -11.19
N HIS A 768 17.75 9.05 -12.37
CA HIS A 768 18.68 10.04 -12.91
C HIS A 768 18.74 11.29 -12.02
N TYR A 769 17.59 11.88 -11.69
CA TYR A 769 17.54 13.09 -10.87
C TYR A 769 18.15 12.90 -9.49
N LEU A 770 17.77 11.83 -8.79
CA LEU A 770 18.26 11.55 -7.44
C LEU A 770 19.73 11.16 -7.46
N HIS A 771 20.19 10.40 -8.46
CA HIS A 771 21.61 10.08 -8.60
C HIS A 771 22.47 11.34 -8.77
N ASN A 772 22.11 12.24 -9.70
CA ASN A 772 22.89 13.46 -9.95
C ASN A 772 22.86 14.39 -8.74
N CYS A 773 21.71 14.52 -8.07
CA CYS A 773 21.61 15.31 -6.86
C CYS A 773 22.51 14.77 -5.73
N LEU A 774 22.50 13.44 -5.52
CA LEU A 774 23.27 12.77 -4.48
C LEU A 774 24.73 12.47 -4.89
N GLU A 775 25.16 12.94 -6.06
CA GLU A 775 26.56 12.86 -6.47
C GLU A 775 27.43 13.75 -5.56
N TYR A 776 28.64 13.26 -5.28
CA TYR A 776 29.59 13.97 -4.45
C TYR A 776 30.21 15.11 -5.28
N ASP A 777 30.07 16.35 -4.80
CA ASP A 777 30.73 17.49 -5.42
C ASP A 777 32.03 17.78 -4.64
N PRO A 778 33.21 17.48 -5.21
CA PRO A 778 34.48 17.72 -4.54
C PRO A 778 34.84 19.22 -4.43
N PHE A 779 34.17 20.12 -5.16
CA PHE A 779 34.56 21.54 -5.21
C PHE A 779 33.86 22.40 -4.15
N LEU A 780 32.66 22.03 -3.69
CA LEU A 780 31.94 22.73 -2.61
C LEU A 780 32.61 22.56 -1.24
N ASN A 781 33.32 21.45 -1.01
CA ASN A 781 34.00 21.20 0.27
C ASN A 781 35.30 21.98 0.43
N ILE A 782 35.90 22.48 -0.66
CA ILE A 782 37.13 23.27 -0.59
C ILE A 782 36.81 24.68 -0.05
N GLU A 783 35.66 25.25 -0.41
CA GLU A 783 35.23 26.55 0.13
C GLU A 783 34.85 26.47 1.61
N GLU A 784 34.23 25.36 2.07
CA GLU A 784 33.91 25.18 3.50
C GLU A 784 35.15 24.85 4.36
N GLU A 785 36.11 24.05 3.86
CA GLU A 785 37.38 23.81 4.57
C GLU A 785 38.24 25.09 4.62
N GLU A 786 38.21 25.92 3.57
CA GLU A 786 38.87 27.24 3.59
C GLU A 786 38.17 28.24 4.54
N GLU A 787 36.83 28.21 4.68
CA GLU A 787 36.09 29.04 5.65
C GLU A 787 36.29 28.58 7.12
N GLU A 788 36.36 27.28 7.39
CA GLU A 788 36.68 26.76 8.74
C GLU A 788 38.15 27.06 9.13
N ASP A 789 39.09 26.98 8.18
CA ASP A 789 40.48 27.37 8.41
C ASP A 789 40.65 28.90 8.59
N GLU A 790 39.80 29.73 7.98
CA GLU A 790 39.78 31.20 8.18
C GLU A 790 39.11 31.63 9.51
N GLU A 791 38.23 30.81 10.10
CA GLU A 791 37.65 31.07 11.44
C GLU A 791 38.56 30.60 12.60
N GLU A 792 39.54 29.73 12.34
CA GLU A 792 40.55 29.27 13.31
C GLU A 792 41.86 30.11 13.34
N GLU A 793 42.06 31.05 12.42
CA GLU A 793 43.16 32.06 12.44
C GLU A 793 42.77 33.39 13.13
#